data_AF-A0A814M2I5-F1
#
_entry.id   AF-A0A814M2I5-F1
#
_cell.length_a   1.000
_cell.length_b   1.000
_cell.length_c   1.000
_cell.angle_alpha   90.00
_cell.angle_beta   90.00
_cell.angle_gamma   90.00
#
_symmetry.space_group_name_H-M   'P 1'
#
loop_
_entity.id
_entity.type
_entity.pdbx_description
1 polymer ?
#
loop_
_entity_poly.entity_id
_entity_poly.type
_entity_poly.pdbx_seq_one_letter_code
_entity_poly.pdbx_strand_id
1 'polypeptide(L)'
;MSFAPPPDAPPYPATPDQENQDEETSTAAYAEILSFQWCFGFNKDLPVLNLSINKTKKIFFVSAQIGVMYDFANNRQQLLIGHRNNITCCCVSHDKRWLCTADSGRDCTIIIWDTITGLPNQTYFDVLNGTGTVAFSTDAKYLATLSQQSPQIISIWDWTAENDKPLCALELKREYSNQHYLQFNPRQSTQLVSNSSTQVLFFEWSNDYGLICFDPDLSERTFDISREKLGYITQSVFLVHPTQVVTGTTTGKLVLWDCKAYRDKLEMIKKQKQLNKTKQIEYSNQSTKIMDKKELTNDTMKSPADRELTRDTLKSSGSTRSGTLSSRKSSGKTLQEDDDYNNQKQVSFNEQQQIENINENDELSGDSPMNKQPLKLCEPQKKPITVLMTTGDLVVTGDSEGTIRFFDQELKLRMWFEHFRIGPVQSISFTYTTSDYTPPPLSSSLNFKQNESTLQQPPFSILDFTLSSSQAVIAHVTHSGQQVSIVKRDSPTAIYALDTHPFEHKLCFANASGRLQLWDYEQKQVITTVHRIQDNAITQLRYNHSANYIAVGYADGKLTICDALSLESVLQAPFHYAKAAIHLIEFSNTSDYLATAEEDFTISVYRQNLNSEEIYTFLGRYRAHYKPIRALFFGFTIDDNQPILTAVGADRILAEYDLNESEIDHLVLKPSTRIEQIAEPMSACYYPASLTQESFLVTVNNEYKYKLYNADTKMCRKTILGPTFGSPIRKIGILPKLDENSNEEYVYFMTTDKIGLQRLPLTGNPFDQMAIIAHPNRVSDIRASYDGKYLFTSGGLDNCVHMLSVNPQVLQAQAQLGGKDLIPFYKLLEGGREGEIFREMQELFYYSQLRYQDIHRFDRREISAKIPLSEIPFVMRALGYYPTEQEIEEMINEVKFSTYIDTKTYVEDIDLNDFIKLYINHRPAFGLNPADLTHAFNVLSDQLNSNNGQPEIYRENLLCLLQQYGEHINDYEMAECLANLLNLNHETTEMFDTMNADDACAFIENQLPEQVTIQKFMEDLLKMPTQYVDQVMYAVKAQQRRRSSLFDSKDKKRKSSIERPQRYRSSMTPTTQRTASPTNDI
;
A
#
# COMPACT_ATOMS: atom_id res chain seq x y z
N MET A 1 3.63 4.66 -12.27
CA MET A 1 2.78 5.78 -12.73
C MET A 1 1.40 5.22 -13.03
N SER A 2 0.39 5.54 -12.23
CA SER A 2 -1.02 5.39 -12.64
C SER A 2 -1.38 6.65 -13.42
N PHE A 3 -1.74 6.53 -14.70
CA PHE A 3 -2.18 7.67 -15.49
C PHE A 3 -3.40 8.30 -14.83
N ALA A 4 -3.22 9.48 -14.24
CA ALA A 4 -4.29 10.47 -14.18
C ALA A 4 -4.51 10.97 -15.62
N PRO A 5 -5.75 11.29 -16.03
CA PRO A 5 -5.96 11.96 -17.30
C PRO A 5 -5.23 13.32 -17.26
N PRO A 6 -4.69 13.80 -18.39
CA PRO A 6 -4.03 15.10 -18.44
C PRO A 6 -5.03 16.21 -18.08
N PRO A 7 -4.63 17.21 -17.26
CA PRO A 7 -5.36 18.47 -17.22
C PRO A 7 -5.13 19.19 -18.56
N ASP A 8 -6.13 19.92 -19.04
CA ASP A 8 -6.12 20.74 -20.24
C ASP A 8 -6.41 20.02 -21.58
N ALA A 9 -7.67 19.63 -21.77
CA ALA A 9 -8.30 19.67 -23.10
C ALA A 9 -9.13 20.96 -23.20
N PRO A 10 -8.92 21.82 -24.21
CA PRO A 10 -9.76 23.01 -24.39
C PRO A 10 -11.20 22.58 -24.71
N PRO A 11 -12.22 23.34 -24.26
CA PRO A 11 -13.60 23.07 -24.62
C PRO A 11 -13.76 23.28 -26.14
N TYR A 12 -14.12 22.22 -26.87
CA TYR A 12 -14.57 22.37 -28.24
C TYR A 12 -15.91 23.13 -28.24
N PRO A 13 -16.08 24.15 -29.11
CA PRO A 13 -17.32 24.91 -29.17
C PRO A 13 -18.44 24.04 -29.72
N ALA A 14 -19.53 23.90 -28.95
CA ALA A 14 -20.76 23.28 -29.40
C ALA A 14 -21.33 24.10 -30.57
N THR A 15 -21.52 23.45 -31.72
CA THR A 15 -22.35 23.98 -32.80
C THR A 15 -23.82 23.91 -32.37
N PRO A 16 -24.58 25.02 -32.42
CA PRO A 16 -25.98 25.04 -32.04
C PRO A 16 -26.79 24.50 -33.22
N ASP A 17 -27.21 23.24 -33.18
CA ASP A 17 -28.38 22.71 -33.89
C ASP A 17 -28.49 21.20 -33.62
N GLN A 18 -29.06 20.83 -32.47
CA GLN A 18 -29.82 19.59 -32.22
C GLN A 18 -30.27 19.53 -30.74
N GLU A 19 -31.04 20.52 -30.32
CA GLU A 19 -31.86 20.42 -29.11
C GLU A 19 -33.15 19.69 -29.47
N ASN A 20 -33.35 18.49 -28.90
CA ASN A 20 -34.60 17.76 -28.64
C ASN A 20 -34.51 16.27 -29.03
N GLN A 21 -33.71 15.47 -28.30
CA GLN A 21 -33.98 14.04 -28.07
C GLN A 21 -33.12 13.34 -26.99
N ASP A 22 -32.47 14.07 -26.07
CA ASP A 22 -31.52 13.49 -25.09
C ASP A 22 -31.90 13.79 -23.63
N GLU A 23 -33.08 13.37 -23.17
CA GLU A 23 -33.40 13.35 -21.72
C GLU A 23 -33.23 11.97 -21.05
N GLU A 24 -32.93 10.89 -21.80
CA GLU A 24 -32.66 9.55 -21.24
C GLU A 24 -31.18 9.13 -21.25
N THR A 25 -30.27 9.91 -21.85
CA THR A 25 -28.85 9.57 -22.04
C THR A 25 -27.89 10.22 -21.03
N SER A 26 -28.39 10.99 -20.05
CA SER A 26 -27.55 11.70 -19.06
C SER A 26 -27.05 10.85 -17.87
N THR A 27 -27.27 9.53 -17.88
CA THR A 27 -26.74 8.58 -16.87
C THR A 27 -25.49 7.82 -17.30
N ALA A 28 -24.89 8.14 -18.45
CA ALA A 28 -23.54 7.68 -18.80
C ALA A 28 -22.47 8.48 -18.04
N ALA A 29 -22.62 8.57 -16.71
CA ALA A 29 -21.57 9.03 -15.82
C ALA A 29 -20.40 8.03 -15.91
N TYR A 30 -19.18 8.55 -16.13
CA TYR A 30 -17.89 7.85 -16.16
C TYR A 30 -17.93 6.43 -15.57
N ALA A 31 -18.23 5.42 -16.41
CA ALA A 31 -18.34 4.05 -15.94
C ALA A 31 -16.94 3.53 -15.60
N GLU A 32 -16.74 3.11 -14.34
CA GLU A 32 -15.50 2.48 -13.89
C GLU A 32 -15.53 0.98 -14.17
N ILE A 33 -14.38 0.39 -14.53
CA ILE A 33 -14.24 -1.07 -14.77
C ILE A 33 -14.48 -1.85 -13.48
N LEU A 34 -13.88 -1.39 -12.38
CA LEU A 34 -14.03 -1.93 -11.05
C LEU A 34 -14.50 -0.82 -10.13
N SER A 35 -15.66 -0.99 -9.50
CA SER A 35 -16.23 0.01 -8.59
C SER A 35 -16.65 -0.63 -7.27
N PHE A 36 -16.32 0.04 -6.16
CA PHE A 36 -16.67 -0.46 -4.83
C PHE A 36 -18.18 -0.37 -4.59
N GLN A 37 -18.79 -1.47 -4.14
CA GLN A 37 -20.23 -1.58 -3.91
C GLN A 37 -20.59 -1.77 -2.43
N TRP A 38 -19.74 -2.45 -1.67
CA TRP A 38 -19.97 -2.69 -0.25
C TRP A 38 -18.67 -2.95 0.50
N CYS A 39 -18.61 -2.48 1.74
CA CYS A 39 -17.51 -2.75 2.67
C CYS A 39 -18.01 -3.52 3.89
N PHE A 40 -17.30 -4.59 4.23
CA PHE A 40 -17.46 -5.35 5.46
C PHE A 40 -16.23 -5.18 6.33
N GLY A 41 -16.39 -5.17 7.65
CA GLY A 41 -15.35 -4.76 8.58
C GLY A 41 -15.31 -3.25 8.78
N PHE A 42 -14.66 -2.85 9.87
CA PHE A 42 -14.32 -1.46 10.12
C PHE A 42 -13.07 -1.40 11.00
N ASN A 43 -12.35 -0.29 10.92
CA ASN A 43 -11.21 -0.04 11.77
C ASN A 43 -11.68 0.27 13.20
N LYS A 44 -11.55 -0.73 14.08
CA LYS A 44 -11.95 -0.65 15.50
C LYS A 44 -11.18 0.40 16.31
N ASP A 45 -10.00 0.83 15.83
CA ASP A 45 -9.13 1.74 16.58
C ASP A 45 -9.53 3.20 16.34
N LEU A 46 -10.32 3.47 15.29
CA LEU A 46 -10.84 4.79 14.96
C LEU A 46 -12.24 5.04 15.54
N PRO A 47 -12.60 6.30 15.81
CA PRO A 47 -13.92 6.62 16.33
C PRO A 47 -15.02 6.39 15.29
N VAL A 48 -16.19 5.94 15.76
CA VAL A 48 -17.40 5.86 14.95
C VAL A 48 -18.20 7.14 15.18
N LEU A 49 -18.41 7.90 14.10
CA LEU A 49 -19.06 9.20 14.17
C LEU A 49 -20.55 9.04 13.90
N ASN A 50 -21.37 9.67 14.73
CA ASN A 50 -22.81 9.73 14.53
C ASN A 50 -23.15 10.92 13.63
N LEU A 51 -23.76 10.63 12.47
CA LEU A 51 -24.19 11.60 11.45
C LEU A 51 -25.72 11.79 11.47
N SER A 52 -26.40 11.22 12.46
CA SER A 52 -27.85 11.30 12.57
C SER A 52 -28.27 12.72 12.95
N ILE A 53 -29.04 13.33 12.05
CA ILE A 53 -29.73 14.61 12.24
C ILE A 53 -31.22 14.31 12.46
N ASN A 54 -31.77 14.81 13.56
CA ASN A 54 -33.18 14.63 13.96
C ASN A 54 -33.59 13.14 14.02
N LYS A 55 -34.32 12.65 13.01
CA LYS A 55 -34.82 11.25 12.93
C LYS A 55 -34.00 10.33 12.01
N THR A 56 -33.01 10.87 11.30
CA THR A 56 -32.15 10.06 10.43
C THR A 56 -31.29 9.12 11.28
N LYS A 57 -30.92 7.96 10.73
CA LYS A 57 -30.14 6.93 11.42
C LYS A 57 -28.89 6.63 10.60
N LYS A 58 -27.96 7.57 10.62
CA LYS A 58 -26.71 7.51 9.85
C LYS A 58 -25.50 7.55 10.77
N ILE A 59 -24.54 6.67 10.49
CA ILE A 59 -23.23 6.65 11.15
C ILE A 59 -22.13 6.71 10.10
N PHE A 60 -20.94 7.11 10.52
CA PHE A 60 -19.73 7.04 9.73
C PHE A 60 -18.69 6.19 10.45
N PHE A 61 -18.06 5.29 9.71
CA PHE A 61 -16.92 4.52 10.15
C PHE A 61 -15.93 4.35 9.01
N VAL A 62 -14.69 3.97 9.34
CA VAL A 62 -13.62 3.78 8.37
C VAL A 62 -13.44 2.28 8.10
N SER A 63 -13.30 1.90 6.83
CA SER A 63 -12.95 0.56 6.36
C SER A 63 -11.69 0.66 5.50
N ALA A 64 -10.52 0.42 6.11
CA ALA A 64 -9.21 0.59 5.48
C ALA A 64 -9.00 2.01 4.89
N GLN A 65 -8.92 2.15 3.57
CA GLN A 65 -8.81 3.42 2.84
C GLN A 65 -10.16 4.09 2.51
N ILE A 66 -11.28 3.43 2.80
CA ILE A 66 -12.63 3.87 2.41
C ILE A 66 -13.36 4.42 3.65
N GLY A 67 -13.93 5.61 3.52
CA GLY A 67 -14.89 6.12 4.49
C GLY A 67 -16.29 5.58 4.19
N VAL A 68 -17.00 5.05 5.18
CA VAL A 68 -18.33 4.45 5.00
C VAL A 68 -19.37 5.25 5.76
N MET A 69 -20.29 5.91 5.04
CA MET A 69 -21.52 6.44 5.62
C MET A 69 -22.61 5.36 5.53
N TYR A 70 -23.09 4.92 6.68
CA TYR A 70 -24.04 3.81 6.79
C TYR A 70 -25.38 4.28 7.34
N ASP A 71 -26.41 4.19 6.50
CA ASP A 71 -27.81 4.28 6.91
C ASP A 71 -28.25 2.90 7.41
N PHE A 72 -28.22 2.75 8.73
CA PHE A 72 -28.55 1.50 9.38
C PHE A 72 -30.06 1.27 9.54
N ALA A 73 -30.90 2.24 9.21
CA ALA A 73 -32.34 2.02 9.13
C ALA A 73 -32.74 1.32 7.83
N ASN A 74 -32.06 1.67 6.72
CA ASN A 74 -32.37 1.14 5.38
C ASN A 74 -31.36 0.11 4.87
N ASN A 75 -30.33 -0.23 5.67
CA ASN A 75 -29.21 -1.09 5.29
C ASN A 75 -28.49 -0.63 4.01
N ARG A 76 -28.14 0.66 3.93
CA ARG A 76 -27.46 1.25 2.77
C ARG A 76 -26.14 1.89 3.15
N GLN A 77 -25.11 1.62 2.36
CA GLN A 77 -23.79 2.25 2.49
C GLN A 77 -23.59 3.25 1.35
N GLN A 78 -22.97 4.38 1.68
CA GLN A 78 -22.38 5.32 0.75
C GLN A 78 -20.88 5.35 1.01
N LEU A 79 -20.10 5.03 -0.01
CA LEU A 79 -18.66 4.85 0.08
C LEU A 79 -17.94 6.13 -0.35
N LEU A 80 -17.05 6.63 0.50
CA LEU A 80 -16.23 7.81 0.27
C LEU A 80 -14.83 7.35 -0.14
N ILE A 81 -14.53 7.48 -1.44
CA ILE A 81 -13.33 6.95 -2.08
C ILE A 81 -12.42 8.12 -2.49
N GLY A 82 -11.16 8.10 -2.07
CA GLY A 82 -10.18 9.13 -2.43
C GLY A 82 -8.79 8.92 -1.82
N HIS A 83 -8.72 8.33 -0.63
CA HIS A 83 -7.44 8.02 0.02
C HIS A 83 -6.73 6.84 -0.65
N ARG A 84 -5.40 6.95 -0.80
CA ARG A 84 -4.53 5.87 -1.27
C ARG A 84 -3.96 5.01 -0.14
N ASN A 85 -3.90 5.57 1.07
CA ASN A 85 -3.40 4.92 2.27
C ASN A 85 -4.54 4.63 3.24
N ASN A 86 -4.25 3.87 4.30
CA ASN A 86 -5.20 3.71 5.40
C ASN A 86 -5.56 5.07 6.01
N ILE A 87 -6.85 5.34 6.13
CA ILE A 87 -7.33 6.50 6.88
C ILE A 87 -6.92 6.29 8.34
N THR A 88 -6.29 7.30 8.92
CA THR A 88 -5.71 7.25 10.27
C THR A 88 -6.48 8.10 11.26
N CYS A 89 -7.27 9.07 10.79
CA CYS A 89 -8.13 9.87 11.65
C CYS A 89 -9.32 10.43 10.88
N CYS A 90 -10.37 10.74 11.63
CA CYS A 90 -11.57 11.35 11.10
C CYS A 90 -12.24 12.23 12.17
N CYS A 91 -12.95 13.26 11.73
CA CYS A 91 -13.78 14.09 12.60
C CYS A 91 -14.99 14.64 11.82
N VAL A 92 -16.01 15.07 12.54
CA VAL A 92 -17.22 15.67 11.97
C VAL A 92 -17.45 17.05 12.58
N SER A 93 -17.93 17.99 11.78
CA SER A 93 -18.37 19.29 12.24
C SER A 93 -19.53 19.18 13.25
N HIS A 94 -19.71 20.22 14.07
CA HIS A 94 -20.74 20.22 15.11
C HIS A 94 -22.16 20.04 14.57
N ASP A 95 -22.45 20.67 13.42
CA ASP A 95 -23.72 20.59 12.67
C ASP A 95 -23.87 19.30 11.84
N LYS A 96 -22.87 18.41 11.88
CA LYS A 96 -22.80 17.16 11.12
C LYS A 96 -22.78 17.31 9.61
N ARG A 97 -22.63 18.53 9.07
CA ARG A 97 -22.63 18.76 7.62
C ARG A 97 -21.32 18.32 6.96
N TRP A 98 -20.20 18.58 7.61
CA TRP A 98 -18.86 18.36 7.07
C TRP A 98 -18.16 17.24 7.81
N LEU A 99 -17.58 16.32 7.04
CA LEU A 99 -16.80 15.20 7.55
C LEU A 99 -15.37 15.35 7.02
N CYS A 100 -14.37 15.22 7.88
CA CYS A 100 -12.97 15.22 7.49
C CYS A 100 -12.38 13.83 7.70
N THR A 101 -11.66 13.33 6.70
CA THR A 101 -10.85 12.11 6.77
C THR A 101 -9.42 12.43 6.36
N ALA A 102 -8.45 11.82 7.03
CA ALA A 102 -7.05 12.01 6.70
C ALA A 102 -6.26 10.72 6.85
N ASP A 103 -5.19 10.60 6.06
CA ASP A 103 -4.30 9.44 6.05
C ASP A 103 -2.84 9.82 6.42
N SER A 104 -2.00 8.80 6.65
CA SER A 104 -0.62 8.98 7.12
C SER A 104 0.46 8.26 6.29
N GLY A 105 0.23 8.05 4.99
CA GLY A 105 1.19 7.36 4.12
C GLY A 105 2.02 8.28 3.23
N ARG A 106 2.57 7.70 2.15
CA ARG A 106 3.15 8.52 1.06
C ARG A 106 2.03 9.19 0.29
N ASP A 107 2.27 10.39 -0.22
CA ASP A 107 1.26 11.18 -0.95
C ASP A 107 -0.03 11.31 -0.12
N CYS A 108 0.11 11.56 1.18
CA CYS A 108 -1.00 11.55 2.12
C CYS A 108 -1.93 12.73 1.91
N THR A 109 -3.22 12.45 2.11
CA THR A 109 -4.30 13.38 1.78
C THR A 109 -5.18 13.68 2.98
N ILE A 110 -5.75 14.89 2.97
CA ILE A 110 -6.86 15.28 3.83
C ILE A 110 -8.04 15.59 2.92
N ILE A 111 -9.18 14.96 3.15
CA ILE A 111 -10.38 15.15 2.34
C ILE A 111 -11.53 15.60 3.24
N ILE A 112 -12.19 16.68 2.85
CA ILE A 112 -13.41 17.20 3.47
C ILE A 112 -14.58 16.84 2.59
N TRP A 113 -15.53 16.12 3.16
CA TRP A 113 -16.71 15.58 2.50
C TRP A 113 -17.96 16.31 2.96
N ASP A 114 -18.87 16.52 2.02
CA ASP A 114 -20.25 16.88 2.33
C ASP A 114 -21.03 15.61 2.71
N THR A 115 -21.53 15.53 3.94
CA THR A 115 -22.28 14.36 4.44
C THR A 115 -23.65 14.16 3.80
N ILE A 116 -24.20 15.18 3.12
CA ILE A 116 -25.50 15.07 2.44
C ILE A 116 -25.33 14.47 1.05
N THR A 117 -24.36 14.96 0.28
CA THR A 117 -24.10 14.50 -1.10
C THR A 117 -23.13 13.32 -1.14
N GLY A 118 -22.24 13.20 -0.14
CA GLY A 118 -21.11 12.28 -0.11
C GLY A 118 -19.99 12.61 -1.10
N LEU A 119 -19.98 13.83 -1.64
CA LEU A 119 -18.94 14.29 -2.56
C LEU A 119 -17.82 15.03 -1.80
N PRO A 120 -16.57 14.94 -2.29
CA PRO A 120 -15.48 15.72 -1.73
C PRO A 120 -15.72 17.20 -2.05
N ASN A 121 -15.60 18.04 -1.03
CA ASN A 121 -15.67 19.50 -1.16
C ASN A 121 -14.27 20.10 -1.31
N GLN A 122 -13.32 19.66 -0.49
CA GLN A 122 -11.94 20.12 -0.53
C GLN A 122 -10.97 18.95 -0.28
N THR A 123 -9.87 18.91 -1.04
CA THR A 123 -8.82 17.90 -0.90
C THR A 123 -7.45 18.57 -0.83
N TYR A 124 -6.71 18.28 0.24
CA TYR A 124 -5.31 18.67 0.37
C TYR A 124 -4.41 17.48 0.05
N PHE A 125 -3.49 17.67 -0.89
CA PHE A 125 -2.51 16.67 -1.32
C PHE A 125 -1.15 16.92 -0.67
N ASP A 126 -0.34 15.86 -0.57
CA ASP A 126 1.07 15.91 -0.15
C ASP A 126 1.31 16.60 1.21
N VAL A 127 0.43 16.33 2.18
CA VAL A 127 0.53 16.92 3.52
C VAL A 127 1.79 16.42 4.24
N LEU A 128 2.65 17.34 4.69
CA LEU A 128 3.91 16.96 5.32
C LEU A 128 3.69 16.08 6.58
N ASN A 129 4.50 15.02 6.71
CA ASN A 129 4.57 14.10 7.85
C ASN A 129 3.30 13.25 8.14
N GLY A 130 2.30 13.26 7.25
CA GLY A 130 1.04 12.50 7.41
C GLY A 130 0.19 12.98 8.59
N THR A 131 -1.11 12.71 8.60
CA THR A 131 -2.00 13.23 9.65
C THR A 131 -2.35 12.15 10.68
N GLY A 132 -2.16 12.46 11.97
CA GLY A 132 -2.45 11.55 13.09
C GLY A 132 -3.77 11.83 13.80
N THR A 133 -4.16 13.11 13.90
CA THR A 133 -5.47 13.50 14.45
C THR A 133 -5.96 14.80 13.81
N VAL A 134 -7.29 14.94 13.74
CA VAL A 134 -7.98 16.09 13.16
C VAL A 134 -9.10 16.57 14.07
N ALA A 135 -9.37 17.87 14.06
CA ALA A 135 -10.49 18.47 14.80
C ALA A 135 -11.09 19.63 14.01
N PHE A 136 -12.42 19.75 13.99
CA PHE A 136 -13.13 20.92 13.48
C PHE A 136 -13.35 21.94 14.59
N SER A 137 -13.28 23.22 14.24
CA SER A 137 -13.83 24.28 15.08
C SER A 137 -15.36 24.21 15.13
N THR A 138 -15.97 24.77 16.17
CA THR A 138 -17.43 24.69 16.36
C THR A 138 -18.23 25.52 15.36
N ASP A 139 -17.63 26.56 14.79
CA ASP A 139 -18.15 27.31 13.64
C ASP A 139 -17.94 26.60 12.29
N ALA A 140 -17.31 25.42 12.29
CA ALA A 140 -16.92 24.62 11.13
C ALA A 140 -16.04 25.36 10.11
N LYS A 141 -15.44 26.52 10.44
CA LYS A 141 -14.60 27.28 9.50
C LYS A 141 -13.15 26.80 9.46
N TYR A 142 -12.63 26.33 10.59
CA TYR A 142 -11.24 25.98 10.76
C TYR A 142 -11.07 24.48 11.02
N LEU A 143 -10.01 23.93 10.45
CA LEU A 143 -9.57 22.55 10.70
C LEU A 143 -8.20 22.61 11.37
N ALA A 144 -8.03 21.86 12.46
CA ALA A 144 -6.73 21.66 13.08
C ALA A 144 -6.27 20.22 12.81
N THR A 145 -5.02 20.08 12.37
CA THR A 145 -4.39 18.79 12.06
C THR A 145 -3.12 18.65 12.86
N LEU A 146 -2.85 17.45 13.38
CA LEU A 146 -1.57 17.12 14.02
C LEU A 146 -0.90 16.01 13.23
N SER A 147 0.38 16.19 12.89
CA SER A 147 1.10 15.19 12.11
C SER A 147 1.43 13.92 12.89
N GLN A 148 1.48 12.79 12.19
CA GLN A 148 1.74 11.47 12.78
C GLN A 148 3.23 11.24 13.01
N GLN A 149 4.09 11.68 12.08
CA GLN A 149 5.53 11.45 12.16
C GLN A 149 6.25 12.53 12.98
N SER A 150 7.36 12.16 13.62
CA SER A 150 8.21 13.08 14.38
C SER A 150 9.26 13.76 13.50
N PRO A 151 9.50 15.08 13.66
CA PRO A 151 8.86 15.97 14.63
C PRO A 151 7.38 16.23 14.28
N GLN A 152 6.52 16.24 15.31
CA GLN A 152 5.09 16.46 15.11
C GLN A 152 4.82 17.93 14.80
N ILE A 153 3.95 18.19 13.83
CA ILE A 153 3.58 19.53 13.40
C ILE A 153 2.07 19.68 13.62
N ILE A 154 1.68 20.72 14.37
CA ILE A 154 0.28 21.13 14.46
C ILE A 154 0.03 22.24 13.44
N SER A 155 -1.00 22.10 12.63
CA SER A 155 -1.36 23.06 11.58
C SER A 155 -2.83 23.46 11.67
N ILE A 156 -3.11 24.74 11.42
CA ILE A 156 -4.47 25.29 11.32
C ILE A 156 -4.75 25.62 9.86
N TRP A 157 -5.91 25.19 9.37
CA TRP A 157 -6.36 25.38 8.00
C TRP A 157 -7.66 26.19 8.01
N ASP A 158 -7.76 27.17 7.13
CA ASP A 158 -9.05 27.72 6.71
C ASP A 158 -9.47 26.95 5.46
N TRP A 159 -10.29 25.92 5.67
CA TRP A 159 -10.66 25.03 4.58
C TRP A 159 -11.76 25.60 3.69
N THR A 160 -12.36 26.72 4.11
CA THR A 160 -13.37 27.44 3.34
C THR A 160 -12.77 28.45 2.37
N ALA A 161 -11.47 28.73 2.50
CA ALA A 161 -10.73 29.60 1.60
C ALA A 161 -10.02 28.78 0.52
N GLU A 162 -9.85 29.37 -0.67
CA GLU A 162 -9.05 28.81 -1.77
C GLU A 162 -7.54 28.95 -1.46
N ASN A 163 -7.05 28.20 -0.47
CA ASN A 163 -5.63 28.14 -0.13
C ASN A 163 -5.21 26.70 0.15
N ASP A 164 -4.19 26.24 -0.57
CA ASP A 164 -3.63 24.89 -0.44
C ASP A 164 -2.61 24.75 0.71
N LYS A 165 -2.34 25.83 1.43
CA LYS A 165 -1.40 25.86 2.56
C LYS A 165 -2.11 26.13 3.89
N PRO A 166 -1.57 25.60 5.02
CA PRO A 166 -2.10 25.93 6.33
C PRO A 166 -1.91 27.42 6.63
N LEU A 167 -2.86 28.03 7.35
CA LEU A 167 -2.76 29.41 7.85
C LEU A 167 -1.54 29.60 8.75
N CYS A 168 -1.30 28.63 9.62
CA CYS A 168 -0.12 28.57 10.48
C CYS A 168 0.19 27.13 10.84
N ALA A 169 1.47 26.86 11.09
CA ALA A 169 1.96 25.57 11.55
C ALA A 169 3.02 25.77 12.64
N LEU A 170 3.09 24.84 13.59
CA LEU A 170 4.07 24.85 14.68
C LEU A 170 4.66 23.46 14.87
N GLU A 171 5.98 23.36 14.82
CA GLU A 171 6.71 22.13 15.14
C GLU A 171 6.79 21.93 16.67
N LEU A 172 6.28 20.80 17.15
CA LEU A 172 6.32 20.42 18.55
C LEU A 172 7.71 19.88 18.92
N LYS A 173 8.22 20.36 20.05
CA LYS A 173 9.50 19.89 20.61
C LYS A 173 9.41 18.40 20.93
N ARG A 174 10.49 17.66 20.68
CA ARG A 174 10.58 16.21 20.98
C ARG A 174 10.34 15.86 22.45
N GLU A 175 10.57 16.81 23.35
CA GLU A 175 10.34 16.69 24.80
C GLU A 175 8.85 16.54 25.14
N TYR A 176 7.95 17.05 24.29
CA TYR A 176 6.52 17.03 24.57
C TYR A 176 5.85 15.67 24.41
N SER A 177 6.61 14.63 24.06
CA SER A 177 6.10 13.30 23.68
C SER A 177 5.08 13.35 22.53
N ASN A 178 4.79 12.21 21.91
CA ASN A 178 3.85 12.20 20.79
C ASN A 178 2.42 12.44 21.29
N GLN A 179 1.83 13.53 20.84
CA GLN A 179 0.44 13.88 21.10
C GLN A 179 -0.48 13.02 20.21
N HIS A 180 -1.63 12.60 20.75
CA HIS A 180 -2.53 11.63 20.09
C HIS A 180 -4.01 12.04 20.07
N TYR A 181 -4.37 13.13 20.74
CA TYR A 181 -5.74 13.65 20.78
C TYR A 181 -5.74 15.17 20.58
N LEU A 182 -6.75 15.71 19.91
CA LEU A 182 -6.86 17.13 19.60
C LEU A 182 -8.33 17.58 19.67
N GLN A 183 -8.61 18.71 20.31
CA GLN A 183 -9.96 19.27 20.38
C GLN A 183 -9.94 20.81 20.44
N PHE A 184 -10.83 21.45 19.68
CA PHE A 184 -11.11 22.88 19.82
C PHE A 184 -11.92 23.18 21.07
N ASN A 185 -11.75 24.38 21.63
CA ASN A 185 -12.66 24.90 22.64
C ASN A 185 -14.05 25.13 22.02
N PRO A 186 -15.13 24.50 22.54
CA PRO A 186 -16.46 24.60 21.97
C PRO A 186 -17.01 26.03 21.82
N ARG A 187 -16.51 26.97 22.63
CA ARG A 187 -16.97 28.38 22.61
C ARG A 187 -16.03 29.31 21.89
N GLN A 188 -14.78 28.92 21.69
CA GLN A 188 -13.74 29.78 21.15
C GLN A 188 -12.88 29.01 20.15
N SER A 189 -13.09 29.28 18.86
CA SER A 189 -12.36 28.63 17.77
C SER A 189 -10.86 28.97 17.76
N THR A 190 -10.39 29.94 18.53
CA THR A 190 -8.96 30.29 18.63
C THR A 190 -8.17 29.42 19.62
N GLN A 191 -8.83 28.54 20.39
CA GLN A 191 -8.19 27.75 21.44
C GLN A 191 -8.32 26.25 21.19
N LEU A 192 -7.25 25.52 21.49
CA LEU A 192 -7.16 24.07 21.32
C LEU A 192 -6.50 23.41 22.53
N VAL A 193 -6.82 22.14 22.73
CA VAL A 193 -6.12 21.26 23.67
C VAL A 193 -5.67 20.02 22.93
N SER A 194 -4.47 19.56 23.25
CA SER A 194 -3.94 18.27 22.82
C SER A 194 -3.37 17.52 24.00
N ASN A 195 -3.30 16.19 23.91
CA ASN A 195 -2.64 15.40 24.94
C ASN A 195 -1.90 14.19 24.36
N SER A 196 -0.81 13.84 25.02
CA SER A 196 -0.13 12.54 24.93
C SER A 196 -0.58 11.64 26.08
N SER A 197 0.11 10.52 26.26
CA SER A 197 -0.06 9.63 27.41
C SER A 197 0.46 10.22 28.72
N THR A 198 1.29 11.27 28.68
CA THR A 198 1.96 11.83 29.85
C THR A 198 1.77 13.33 30.03
N GLN A 199 1.45 14.08 28.98
CA GLN A 199 1.39 15.53 29.01
C GLN A 199 0.15 16.06 28.28
N VAL A 200 -0.38 17.19 28.76
CA VAL A 200 -1.44 17.96 28.09
C VAL A 200 -0.81 19.24 27.58
N LEU A 201 -1.05 19.59 26.32
CA LEU A 201 -0.65 20.85 25.73
C LEU A 201 -1.87 21.72 25.43
N PHE A 202 -1.76 23.01 25.67
CA PHE A 202 -2.77 23.99 25.29
C PHE A 202 -2.24 24.85 24.16
N PHE A 203 -3.11 25.24 23.25
CA PHE A 203 -2.75 26.14 22.16
C PHE A 203 -3.73 27.30 22.06
N GLU A 204 -3.19 28.47 21.73
CA GLU A 204 -3.98 29.60 21.24
C GLU A 204 -3.40 30.06 19.90
N TRP A 205 -4.28 30.37 18.96
CA TRP A 205 -3.87 30.81 17.64
C TRP A 205 -4.63 32.06 17.20
N SER A 206 -4.01 32.83 16.31
CA SER A 206 -4.64 33.97 15.64
C SER A 206 -3.98 34.19 14.28
N ASN A 207 -4.71 34.79 13.34
CA ASN A 207 -4.17 35.23 12.06
C ASN A 207 -3.00 36.22 12.22
N ASP A 208 -2.94 36.97 13.33
CA ASP A 208 -1.93 38.00 13.54
C ASP A 208 -0.55 37.49 13.98
N TYR A 209 -0.53 36.39 14.74
CA TYR A 209 0.66 35.93 15.46
C TYR A 209 0.90 34.41 15.39
N GLY A 210 0.12 33.69 14.58
CA GLY A 210 0.21 32.25 14.41
C GLY A 210 -0.19 31.45 15.65
N LEU A 211 0.36 30.25 15.77
CA LEU A 211 0.14 29.30 16.88
C LEU A 211 1.10 29.55 18.04
N ILE A 212 0.57 29.50 19.27
CA ILE A 212 1.36 29.52 20.51
C ILE A 212 1.03 28.26 21.30
N CYS A 213 2.06 27.51 21.72
CA CYS A 213 1.95 26.31 22.53
C CYS A 213 2.25 26.61 24.01
N PHE A 214 1.52 25.95 24.91
CA PHE A 214 1.70 26.02 26.36
C PHE A 214 1.81 24.62 26.96
N ASP A 215 2.89 24.39 27.70
CA ASP A 215 3.23 23.15 28.38
C ASP A 215 3.17 23.32 29.92
N PRO A 216 2.07 22.91 30.57
CA PRO A 216 2.00 22.86 32.04
C PRO A 216 2.93 21.77 32.60
N ASP A 217 3.65 22.07 33.68
CA ASP A 217 4.47 21.10 34.40
C ASP A 217 3.58 20.15 35.23
N LEU A 218 3.40 18.94 34.72
CA LEU A 218 2.85 17.79 35.46
C LEU A 218 4.00 17.00 36.07
N SER A 219 4.45 17.38 37.26
CA SER A 219 5.35 16.54 38.04
C SER A 219 4.55 15.69 39.04
N GLU A 220 5.01 14.48 39.36
CA GLU A 220 4.44 13.67 40.46
C GLU A 220 4.41 14.43 41.80
N ARG A 221 5.26 15.46 41.94
CA ARG A 221 5.35 16.34 43.10
C ARG A 221 4.24 17.40 43.16
N THR A 222 3.53 17.68 42.06
CA THR A 222 2.54 18.77 41.98
C THR A 222 1.28 18.51 42.81
N PHE A 223 0.95 17.24 43.08
CA PHE A 223 -0.25 16.87 43.86
C PHE A 223 0.05 16.27 45.24
N ASP A 224 1.31 16.27 45.70
CA ASP A 224 1.71 15.64 46.96
C ASP A 224 1.28 14.15 47.06
N ILE A 225 1.16 13.46 45.91
CA ILE A 225 0.69 12.06 45.84
C ILE A 225 1.87 11.13 46.12
N SER A 226 2.35 11.15 47.37
CA SER A 226 3.41 10.26 47.86
C SER A 226 2.99 8.78 47.97
N ARG A 227 1.77 8.40 47.53
CA ARG A 227 1.27 7.02 47.71
C ARG A 227 0.51 6.38 46.53
N GLU A 228 0.11 7.10 45.49
CA GLU A 228 -0.65 6.53 44.36
C GLU A 228 -0.27 7.09 42.99
N LYS A 229 -0.20 6.23 41.97
CA LYS A 229 0.16 6.63 40.60
C LYS A 229 -1.05 7.28 39.91
N LEU A 230 -0.88 8.44 39.27
CA LEU A 230 -1.92 9.13 38.47
C LEU A 230 -2.36 8.29 37.25
N GLY A 231 -1.46 7.44 36.73
CA GLY A 231 -1.66 6.69 35.49
C GLY A 231 -1.43 7.53 34.25
N TYR A 232 -1.57 6.90 33.08
CA TYR A 232 -1.48 7.59 31.79
C TYR A 232 -2.74 8.39 31.50
N ILE A 233 -2.56 9.52 30.82
CA ILE A 233 -3.62 10.40 30.33
C ILE A 233 -4.29 9.74 29.12
N THR A 234 -5.63 9.82 29.07
CA THR A 234 -6.42 9.28 27.95
C THR A 234 -6.90 10.39 27.01
N GLN A 235 -7.81 11.25 27.46
CA GLN A 235 -8.35 12.37 26.66
C GLN A 235 -8.50 13.63 27.52
N SER A 236 -8.34 14.80 26.92
CA SER A 236 -8.51 16.12 27.55
C SER A 236 -9.55 16.94 26.81
N VAL A 237 -10.56 17.46 27.53
CA VAL A 237 -11.69 18.17 26.92
C VAL A 237 -12.05 19.47 27.63
N PHE A 238 -12.52 20.46 26.87
CA PHE A 238 -13.00 21.73 27.42
C PHE A 238 -14.40 21.60 28.02
N LEU A 239 -14.60 22.20 29.19
CA LEU A 239 -15.93 22.41 29.78
C LEU A 239 -16.59 23.64 29.15
N VAL A 240 -17.92 23.56 28.97
CA VAL A 240 -18.71 24.66 28.38
C VAL A 240 -18.83 25.82 29.37
N HIS A 241 -19.02 25.55 30.65
CA HIS A 241 -19.00 26.55 31.73
C HIS A 241 -18.35 25.92 32.97
N PRO A 242 -17.40 26.56 33.67
CA PRO A 242 -16.50 27.67 33.32
C PRO A 242 -15.38 27.26 32.31
N THR A 243 -14.55 28.21 31.84
CA THR A 243 -13.37 27.91 30.97
C THR A 243 -12.32 27.11 31.74
N GLN A 244 -12.52 25.80 31.75
CA GLN A 244 -11.69 24.80 32.39
C GLN A 244 -11.52 23.62 31.44
N VAL A 245 -10.46 22.85 31.63
CA VAL A 245 -10.24 21.58 30.91
C VAL A 245 -10.30 20.44 31.90
N VAL A 246 -10.90 19.33 31.49
CA VAL A 246 -10.92 18.09 32.25
C VAL A 246 -10.12 17.05 31.49
N THR A 247 -9.23 16.35 32.18
CA THR A 247 -8.41 15.28 31.62
C THR A 247 -8.71 13.96 32.31
N GLY A 248 -8.98 12.93 31.51
CA GLY A 248 -9.20 11.55 31.96
C GLY A 248 -7.89 10.78 32.10
N THR A 249 -7.89 9.80 33.02
CA THR A 249 -6.74 8.93 33.27
C THR A 249 -7.12 7.45 33.22
N THR A 250 -6.13 6.62 32.90
CA THR A 250 -6.23 5.15 32.93
C THR A 250 -6.48 4.57 34.33
N THR A 251 -6.37 5.35 35.39
CA THR A 251 -6.69 4.93 36.76
C THR A 251 -8.13 5.27 37.17
N GLY A 252 -8.90 5.92 36.29
CA GLY A 252 -10.29 6.32 36.57
C GLY A 252 -10.42 7.70 37.21
N LYS A 253 -9.32 8.44 37.37
CA LYS A 253 -9.30 9.79 37.94
C LYS A 253 -9.51 10.86 36.85
N LEU A 254 -10.13 11.97 37.22
CA LEU A 254 -10.27 13.19 36.40
C LEU A 254 -9.42 14.31 36.99
N VAL A 255 -8.61 14.96 36.15
CA VAL A 255 -7.82 16.14 36.51
C VAL A 255 -8.50 17.38 35.96
N LEU A 256 -8.76 18.36 36.81
CA LEU A 256 -9.36 19.65 36.43
C LEU A 256 -8.27 20.72 36.30
N TRP A 257 -8.25 21.40 35.16
CA TRP A 257 -7.31 22.47 34.82
C TRP A 257 -8.01 23.83 34.86
N ASP A 258 -7.43 24.79 35.59
CA ASP A 258 -7.89 26.17 35.52
C ASP A 258 -7.25 26.89 34.35
N CYS A 259 -8.09 27.38 33.45
CA CYS A 259 -7.67 28.22 32.37
C CYS A 259 -7.74 29.71 32.82
N LYS A 260 -7.13 30.09 33.94
CA LYS A 260 -7.01 31.50 34.35
C LYS A 260 -5.57 32.00 34.25
N ALA A 261 -4.63 31.24 34.82
CA ALA A 261 -3.20 31.56 34.76
C ALA A 261 -2.63 31.66 33.32
N TYR A 262 -3.27 31.00 32.35
CA TYR A 262 -2.86 31.09 30.93
C TYR A 262 -3.11 32.48 30.33
N ARG A 263 -4.21 33.15 30.69
CA ARG A 263 -4.64 34.41 30.04
C ARG A 263 -3.62 35.51 30.26
N ASP A 264 -3.06 35.58 31.47
CA ASP A 264 -2.12 36.63 31.85
C ASP A 264 -0.80 36.52 31.07
N LYS A 265 -0.28 35.29 30.90
CA LYS A 265 0.92 35.05 30.06
C LYS A 265 0.65 35.34 28.58
N LEU A 266 -0.56 35.05 28.12
CA LEU A 266 -0.98 35.29 26.75
C LEU A 266 -1.11 36.78 26.43
N GLU A 267 -1.65 37.57 27.34
CA GLU A 267 -1.64 39.03 27.21
C GLU A 267 -0.21 39.58 27.15
N MET A 268 0.72 39.02 27.93
CA MET A 268 2.13 39.42 27.90
C MET A 268 2.77 39.12 26.53
N ILE A 269 2.59 37.91 26.00
CA ILE A 269 3.14 37.50 24.69
C ILE A 269 2.47 38.31 23.55
N LYS A 270 1.15 38.55 23.63
CA LYS A 270 0.41 39.40 22.68
C LYS A 270 0.98 40.82 22.65
N LYS A 271 1.22 41.42 23.83
CA LYS A 271 1.85 42.75 23.94
C LYS A 271 3.26 42.76 23.36
N GLN A 272 4.06 41.70 23.59
CA GLN A 272 5.42 41.61 23.07
C GLN A 272 5.46 41.44 21.55
N LYS A 273 4.62 40.57 20.98
CA LYS A 273 4.50 40.41 19.52
C LYS A 273 3.92 41.66 18.85
N GLN A 274 2.92 42.33 19.46
CA GLN A 274 2.43 43.63 18.96
C GLN A 274 3.54 44.68 19.00
N LEU A 275 4.28 44.80 20.10
CA LEU A 275 5.40 45.73 20.21
C LEU A 275 6.49 45.45 19.15
N ASN A 276 6.78 44.17 18.87
CA ASN A 276 7.73 43.78 17.83
C ASN A 276 7.22 44.11 16.42
N LYS A 277 5.92 43.94 16.15
CA LYS A 277 5.27 44.32 14.88
C LYS A 277 5.27 45.85 14.70
N THR A 278 4.98 46.61 15.77
CA THR A 278 5.06 48.08 15.75
C THR A 278 6.51 48.55 15.53
N LYS A 279 7.48 47.92 16.19
CA LYS A 279 8.91 48.19 15.96
C LYS A 279 9.33 47.86 14.53
N GLN A 280 8.93 46.72 13.96
CA GLN A 280 9.20 46.37 12.57
C GLN A 280 8.61 47.38 11.59
N ILE A 281 7.37 47.84 11.83
CA ILE A 281 6.71 48.87 11.01
C ILE A 281 7.42 50.24 11.18
N GLU A 282 7.89 50.58 12.38
CA GLU A 282 8.71 51.78 12.60
C GLU A 282 10.07 51.68 11.92
N TYR A 283 10.72 50.51 11.91
CA TYR A 283 11.96 50.27 11.18
C TYR A 283 11.76 50.32 9.67
N SER A 284 10.68 49.71 9.13
CA SER A 284 10.36 49.79 7.70
C SER A 284 10.01 51.23 7.28
N ASN A 285 9.31 51.98 8.13
CA ASN A 285 8.98 53.39 7.89
C ASN A 285 10.18 54.34 8.07
N GLN A 286 11.17 53.97 8.89
CA GLN A 286 12.46 54.69 8.96
C GLN A 286 13.32 54.39 7.73
N SER A 287 13.33 53.16 7.22
CA SER A 287 14.05 52.80 5.99
C SER A 287 13.48 53.49 4.75
N THR A 288 12.15 53.66 4.63
CA THR A 288 11.54 54.46 3.55
C THR A 288 11.81 55.96 3.70
N LYS A 289 11.80 56.51 4.93
CA LYS A 289 12.24 57.90 5.20
C LYS A 289 13.73 58.16 4.93
N ILE A 290 14.58 57.14 5.00
CA ILE A 290 16.01 57.23 4.68
C ILE A 290 16.25 57.14 3.16
N MET A 291 15.38 56.45 2.41
CA MET A 291 15.39 56.49 0.94
C MET A 291 14.91 57.85 0.40
N ASP A 292 13.83 58.41 0.95
CA ASP A 292 13.32 59.74 0.53
C ASP A 292 14.29 60.90 0.87
N LYS A 293 15.20 60.71 1.84
CA LYS A 293 16.24 61.69 2.17
C LYS A 293 17.53 61.54 1.37
N LYS A 294 17.75 60.42 0.67
CA LYS A 294 18.92 60.21 -0.20
C LYS A 294 18.73 60.73 -1.62
N GLU A 295 17.50 61.01 -2.05
CA GLU A 295 17.23 61.59 -3.38
C GLU A 295 17.27 63.13 -3.44
N LEU A 296 17.45 63.84 -2.31
CA LEU A 296 17.49 65.32 -2.28
C LEU A 296 18.86 65.97 -2.04
N THR A 297 19.95 65.20 -1.99
CA THR A 297 21.30 65.76 -1.80
C THR A 297 22.31 65.05 -2.70
N ASN A 298 22.35 65.41 -3.98
CA ASN A 298 23.56 65.35 -4.81
C ASN A 298 23.29 66.11 -6.12
N ASP A 299 23.17 67.43 -5.99
CA ASP A 299 23.34 68.34 -7.11
C ASP A 299 24.60 69.18 -6.88
N THR A 300 25.43 69.26 -7.93
CA THR A 300 26.57 70.16 -8.17
C THR A 300 27.95 69.84 -7.53
N MET A 301 28.87 69.32 -8.35
CA MET A 301 30.03 70.10 -8.84
C MET A 301 30.81 69.41 -9.99
N LYS A 302 30.74 70.07 -11.16
CA LYS A 302 31.79 70.37 -12.16
C LYS A 302 32.35 69.29 -13.11
N SER A 303 31.99 69.48 -14.39
CA SER A 303 32.78 69.22 -15.60
C SER A 303 33.83 70.32 -15.85
N PRO A 304 34.73 70.17 -16.86
CA PRO A 304 34.50 70.90 -18.11
C PRO A 304 35.02 70.27 -19.43
N ALA A 305 34.32 70.61 -20.52
CA ALA A 305 34.71 70.79 -21.95
C ALA A 305 35.30 69.58 -22.74
N ASP A 306 34.83 69.21 -23.93
CA ASP A 306 34.66 70.05 -25.14
C ASP A 306 33.34 69.86 -25.94
N ARG A 307 32.97 70.96 -26.63
CA ARG A 307 31.87 71.23 -27.58
C ARG A 307 32.33 70.91 -29.02
N GLU A 308 31.48 70.71 -30.05
CA GLU A 308 30.56 71.63 -30.74
C GLU A 308 29.62 70.81 -31.68
N LEU A 309 28.27 70.96 -31.67
CA LEU A 309 27.43 71.95 -32.39
C LEU A 309 27.51 71.80 -33.94
N THR A 310 26.47 71.45 -34.72
CA THR A 310 25.16 72.11 -34.87
C THR A 310 24.19 71.35 -35.82
N ARG A 311 22.88 71.43 -35.50
CA ARG A 311 21.68 71.75 -36.33
C ARG A 311 21.22 70.89 -37.54
N ASP A 312 19.99 70.37 -37.44
CA ASP A 312 18.75 70.76 -38.17
C ASP A 312 18.57 69.94 -39.49
N THR A 313 17.43 69.45 -39.97
CA THR A 313 15.99 69.71 -39.79
C THR A 313 15.19 68.62 -40.55
N LEU A 314 13.97 68.33 -40.08
CA LEU A 314 12.72 68.00 -40.83
C LEU A 314 12.68 66.97 -41.99
N LYS A 315 11.61 66.16 -41.90
CA LYS A 315 10.73 65.56 -42.92
C LYS A 315 10.94 64.10 -43.39
N SER A 316 9.81 63.38 -43.24
CA SER A 316 9.18 62.37 -44.10
C SER A 316 9.95 61.10 -44.51
N SER A 317 9.38 59.98 -44.05
CA SER A 317 9.16 58.69 -44.73
C SER A 317 10.01 58.35 -45.96
N GLY A 318 10.73 57.23 -45.86
CA GLY A 318 11.32 56.52 -46.99
C GLY A 318 11.87 55.19 -46.54
N SER A 319 11.48 54.14 -47.24
CA SER A 319 11.65 52.73 -46.90
C SER A 319 13.05 52.16 -47.14
N THR A 320 13.18 50.88 -46.74
CA THR A 320 13.97 49.79 -47.35
C THR A 320 15.47 49.63 -47.04
N ARG A 321 15.78 48.47 -46.40
CA ARG A 321 16.73 47.39 -46.78
C ARG A 321 18.02 47.79 -47.54
N SER A 322 19.21 47.23 -47.33
CA SER A 322 19.73 46.06 -46.60
C SER A 322 21.25 45.97 -46.88
N GLY A 323 22.01 45.24 -46.05
CA GLY A 323 23.29 44.59 -46.44
C GLY A 323 24.52 45.07 -45.65
N THR A 324 25.07 44.26 -44.72
CA THR A 324 26.18 43.27 -44.88
C THR A 324 27.56 43.94 -45.11
N LEU A 325 28.70 43.56 -44.51
CA LEU A 325 29.19 42.27 -43.99
C LEU A 325 30.52 42.46 -43.17
N SER A 326 30.88 41.47 -42.35
CA SER A 326 32.26 41.03 -41.97
C SER A 326 33.06 41.83 -40.91
N SER A 327 33.93 41.27 -40.06
CA SER A 327 34.26 39.89 -39.61
C SER A 327 35.42 39.94 -38.57
N ARG A 328 35.63 38.81 -37.84
CA ARG A 328 36.82 38.34 -37.08
C ARG A 328 37.04 38.86 -35.63
N LYS A 329 37.41 38.05 -34.63
CA LYS A 329 37.70 36.59 -34.52
C LYS A 329 37.89 36.17 -33.03
N SER A 330 37.42 34.94 -32.72
CA SER A 330 37.97 33.85 -31.84
C SER A 330 38.45 34.14 -30.41
N SER A 331 38.18 33.35 -29.36
CA SER A 331 38.08 31.86 -29.21
C SER A 331 37.48 31.53 -27.82
N GLY A 332 36.42 30.72 -27.69
CA GLY A 332 36.43 29.25 -27.39
C GLY A 332 36.09 29.02 -25.90
N LYS A 333 35.17 28.18 -25.41
CA LYS A 333 34.34 27.04 -25.86
C LYS A 333 33.03 27.05 -25.02
N THR A 334 31.83 27.04 -25.62
CA THR A 334 30.78 25.97 -25.56
C THR A 334 30.68 25.22 -24.24
N LEU A 335 29.68 25.48 -23.38
CA LEU A 335 28.23 25.14 -23.42
C LEU A 335 27.96 23.63 -23.39
N GLN A 336 27.47 23.19 -22.22
CA GLN A 336 26.65 22.01 -22.01
C GLN A 336 25.42 22.53 -21.26
N GLU A 337 24.29 22.59 -21.96
CA GLU A 337 22.96 22.71 -21.38
C GLU A 337 22.55 21.31 -20.92
N ASP A 338 22.23 21.18 -19.64
CA ASP A 338 21.03 20.51 -19.10
C ASP A 338 21.16 20.35 -17.56
N ASP A 339 20.00 20.33 -16.90
CA ASP A 339 19.75 20.23 -15.45
C ASP A 339 19.70 21.54 -14.63
N ASP A 340 18.80 22.44 -15.02
CA ASP A 340 18.21 23.43 -14.10
C ASP A 340 16.66 23.38 -14.18
N TYR A 341 16.09 22.24 -13.80
CA TYR A 341 14.64 22.12 -13.53
C TYR A 341 14.31 21.57 -12.13
N ASN A 342 15.32 21.44 -11.25
CA ASN A 342 15.12 21.00 -9.86
C ASN A 342 15.53 22.01 -8.78
N ASN A 343 15.91 23.24 -9.16
CA ASN A 343 16.23 24.31 -8.21
C ASN A 343 15.23 25.48 -8.19
N GLN A 344 14.12 25.41 -8.93
CA GLN A 344 13.07 26.45 -8.88
C GLN A 344 11.87 26.14 -7.96
N LYS A 345 11.83 24.97 -7.30
CA LYS A 345 10.84 24.69 -6.23
C LYS A 345 11.39 24.75 -4.80
N GLN A 346 12.67 25.10 -4.63
CA GLN A 346 13.28 25.35 -3.32
C GLN A 346 13.57 26.83 -3.04
N VAL A 347 13.40 27.72 -4.03
CA VAL A 347 13.67 29.16 -3.90
C VAL A 347 12.39 29.97 -3.61
N SER A 348 11.20 29.45 -3.89
CA SER A 348 9.92 30.12 -3.57
C SER A 348 9.37 29.84 -2.16
N PHE A 349 10.11 29.11 -1.32
CA PHE A 349 9.80 28.92 0.11
C PHE A 349 10.71 29.74 1.04
N ASN A 350 11.84 30.23 0.52
CA ASN A 350 12.81 31.01 1.31
C ASN A 350 12.50 32.51 1.38
N GLU A 351 11.61 33.04 0.54
CA GLU A 351 11.24 34.47 0.57
C GLU A 351 10.07 34.79 1.53
N GLN A 352 9.39 33.78 2.08
CA GLN A 352 8.42 33.96 3.17
C GLN A 352 8.90 33.46 4.53
N GLN A 353 10.03 32.74 4.61
CA GLN A 353 10.64 32.27 5.87
C GLN A 353 11.66 33.24 6.49
N GLN A 354 12.00 34.35 5.83
CA GLN A 354 12.98 35.32 6.36
C GLN A 354 12.42 36.35 7.36
N ILE A 355 11.17 36.23 7.79
CA ILE A 355 10.59 37.09 8.84
C ILE A 355 10.00 36.23 9.95
N GLU A 356 10.79 35.41 10.64
CA GLU A 356 10.42 34.94 12.01
C GLU A 356 11.53 34.29 12.85
N ASN A 357 12.82 34.49 12.52
CA ASN A 357 13.92 34.11 13.42
C ASN A 357 14.57 35.34 14.05
N ILE A 358 13.92 35.89 15.08
CA ILE A 358 14.62 36.71 16.08
C ILE A 358 14.98 35.76 17.22
N ASN A 359 16.28 35.56 17.43
CA ASN A 359 16.88 34.80 18.52
C ASN A 359 16.25 35.18 19.88
N GLU A 360 15.50 34.25 20.47
CA GLU A 360 15.18 34.25 21.90
C GLU A 360 16.40 33.70 22.67
N ASN A 361 17.48 34.47 22.72
CA ASN A 361 18.62 34.26 23.61
C ASN A 361 18.90 35.57 24.36
N ASP A 362 17.96 35.98 25.21
CA ASP A 362 18.21 36.93 26.30
C ASP A 362 17.36 36.50 27.50
N GLU A 363 17.94 35.62 28.32
CA GLU A 363 17.46 35.31 29.66
C GLU A 363 17.62 36.55 30.55
N LEU A 364 16.50 37.17 30.91
CA LEU A 364 16.43 38.07 32.06
C LEU A 364 15.97 37.25 33.28
N SER A 365 16.96 36.88 34.09
CA SER A 365 16.81 36.39 35.45
C SER A 365 15.95 37.35 36.29
N GLY A 366 14.82 36.85 36.80
CA GLY A 366 13.94 37.55 37.73
C GLY A 366 12.92 36.60 38.32
N ASP A 367 13.24 36.04 39.49
CA ASP A 367 12.45 35.10 40.25
C ASP A 367 11.01 35.56 40.53
N SER A 368 10.04 34.70 40.17
CA SER A 368 8.84 34.39 40.97
C SER A 368 8.22 33.08 40.45
N PRO A 369 8.11 32.02 41.26
CA PRO A 369 7.48 30.77 40.84
C PRO A 369 5.96 30.97 40.87
N MET A 370 5.37 31.42 39.76
CA MET A 370 3.91 31.40 39.62
C MET A 370 3.45 29.94 39.56
N ASN A 371 2.77 29.53 40.62
CA ASN A 371 2.32 28.18 40.92
C ASN A 371 1.40 27.64 39.81
N LYS A 372 1.97 26.88 38.87
CA LYS A 372 1.22 26.16 37.82
C LYS A 372 0.60 24.91 38.45
N GLN A 373 -0.64 24.99 38.93
CA GLN A 373 -1.26 23.83 39.58
C GLN A 373 -2.57 23.39 38.91
N PRO A 374 -2.73 22.07 38.65
CA PRO A 374 -4.05 21.49 38.41
C PRO A 374 -4.96 21.82 39.61
N LEU A 375 -6.18 22.26 39.32
CA LEU A 375 -7.07 22.84 40.32
C LEU A 375 -7.60 21.78 41.29
N LYS A 376 -7.88 20.58 40.76
CA LYS A 376 -8.49 19.50 41.53
C LYS A 376 -8.26 18.15 40.87
N LEU A 377 -7.98 17.13 41.69
CA LEU A 377 -8.06 15.73 41.31
C LEU A 377 -9.38 15.15 41.83
N CYS A 378 -10.16 14.54 40.95
CA CYS A 378 -11.43 13.90 41.26
C CYS A 378 -11.33 12.39 40.95
N GLU A 379 -11.96 11.55 41.76
CA GLU A 379 -12.00 10.09 41.56
C GLU A 379 -13.44 9.62 41.29
N PRO A 380 -14.02 9.93 40.12
CA PRO A 380 -15.42 9.60 39.84
C PRO A 380 -15.67 8.11 39.66
N GLN A 381 -14.66 7.33 39.26
CA GLN A 381 -14.78 5.90 39.05
C GLN A 381 -13.45 5.17 39.29
N LYS A 382 -13.52 3.87 39.61
CA LYS A 382 -12.34 3.02 39.84
C LYS A 382 -11.78 2.39 38.56
N LYS A 383 -12.60 2.35 37.50
CA LYS A 383 -12.24 1.71 36.23
C LYS A 383 -11.55 2.71 35.31
N PRO A 384 -10.59 2.28 34.48
CA PRO A 384 -9.92 3.13 33.50
C PRO A 384 -10.91 3.91 32.63
N ILE A 385 -10.72 5.23 32.52
CA ILE A 385 -11.50 6.07 31.60
C ILE A 385 -10.87 5.94 30.22
N THR A 386 -11.59 5.38 29.27
CA THR A 386 -11.14 5.19 27.88
C THR A 386 -11.57 6.35 26.99
N VAL A 387 -12.76 6.92 27.24
CA VAL A 387 -13.32 8.05 26.49
C VAL A 387 -13.77 9.13 27.46
N LEU A 388 -13.47 10.39 27.14
CA LEU A 388 -13.94 11.57 27.84
C LEU A 388 -14.41 12.60 26.80
N MET A 389 -15.65 13.06 26.90
CA MET A 389 -16.19 14.10 26.02
C MET A 389 -17.19 14.99 26.72
N THR A 390 -17.56 16.11 26.07
CA THR A 390 -18.61 17.02 26.53
C THR A 390 -19.77 17.06 25.54
N THR A 391 -20.99 17.12 26.07
CA THR A 391 -22.23 17.26 25.29
C THR A 391 -23.20 18.19 26.02
N GLY A 392 -23.49 19.36 25.44
CA GLY A 392 -24.18 20.42 26.16
C GLY A 392 -23.49 20.75 27.48
N ASP A 393 -24.23 20.70 28.60
CA ASP A 393 -23.70 20.96 29.95
C ASP A 393 -23.22 19.68 30.68
N LEU A 394 -23.01 18.57 29.97
CA LEU A 394 -22.65 17.28 30.57
C LEU A 394 -21.23 16.84 30.17
N VAL A 395 -20.56 16.23 31.13
CA VAL A 395 -19.29 15.50 30.94
C VAL A 395 -19.61 14.01 30.88
N VAL A 396 -19.17 13.34 29.82
CA VAL A 396 -19.47 11.93 29.57
C VAL A 396 -18.18 11.13 29.59
N THR A 397 -18.16 10.04 30.36
CA THR A 397 -17.04 9.11 30.42
C THR A 397 -17.45 7.72 29.98
N GLY A 398 -16.65 7.10 29.13
CA GLY A 398 -16.69 5.66 28.84
C GLY A 398 -15.55 4.94 29.56
N ASP A 399 -15.80 3.71 30.00
CA ASP A 399 -14.80 2.91 30.71
C ASP A 399 -14.44 1.59 30.03
N SER A 400 -13.41 0.92 30.57
CA SER A 400 -12.89 -0.33 30.04
C SER A 400 -13.85 -1.53 30.19
N GLU A 401 -14.93 -1.41 30.94
CA GLU A 401 -15.94 -2.47 31.12
C GLU A 401 -17.19 -2.23 30.27
N GLY A 402 -17.23 -1.13 29.50
CA GLY A 402 -18.38 -0.78 28.68
C GLY A 402 -19.42 0.07 29.41
N THR A 403 -19.09 0.61 30.58
CA THR A 403 -19.99 1.50 31.33
C THR A 403 -19.84 2.93 30.85
N ILE A 404 -20.96 3.64 30.79
CA ILE A 404 -21.00 5.06 30.43
C ILE A 404 -21.59 5.83 31.60
N ARG A 405 -20.93 6.93 31.99
CA ARG A 405 -21.36 7.81 33.08
C ARG A 405 -21.50 9.24 32.59
N PHE A 406 -22.55 9.91 33.03
CA PHE A 406 -22.88 11.29 32.74
C PHE A 406 -22.74 12.10 34.02
N PHE A 407 -21.91 13.13 33.99
CA PHE A 407 -21.68 14.06 35.09
C PHE A 407 -22.14 15.46 34.68
N ASP A 408 -22.56 16.27 35.65
CA ASP A 408 -22.71 17.70 35.43
C ASP A 408 -21.36 18.44 35.47
N GLN A 409 -21.38 19.76 35.26
CA GLN A 409 -20.18 20.60 35.27
C GLN A 409 -19.45 20.65 36.63
N GLU A 410 -20.14 20.31 37.72
CA GLU A 410 -19.54 20.15 39.05
C GLU A 410 -18.96 18.74 39.26
N LEU A 411 -18.95 17.92 38.21
CA LEU A 411 -18.54 16.51 38.20
C LEU A 411 -19.39 15.62 39.11
N LYS A 412 -20.66 15.97 39.36
CA LYS A 412 -21.61 15.13 40.08
C LYS A 412 -22.30 14.17 39.10
N LEU A 413 -22.36 12.89 39.48
CA LEU A 413 -22.98 11.85 38.67
C LEU A 413 -24.50 12.11 38.54
N ARG A 414 -24.98 12.20 37.29
CA ARG A 414 -26.39 12.38 36.94
C ARG A 414 -27.03 11.08 36.49
N MET A 415 -26.34 10.32 35.65
CA MET A 415 -26.84 9.07 35.09
C MET A 415 -25.68 8.14 34.75
N TRP A 416 -25.92 6.84 34.75
CA TRP A 416 -25.00 5.87 34.20
C TRP A 416 -25.72 4.72 33.53
N PHE A 417 -24.96 4.00 32.74
CA PHE A 417 -25.41 2.98 31.82
C PHE A 417 -24.44 1.81 31.88
N GLU A 418 -24.88 0.66 32.37
CA GLU A 418 -24.04 -0.51 32.65
C GLU A 418 -24.58 -1.78 31.95
N HIS A 419 -23.71 -2.80 31.82
CA HIS A 419 -24.06 -4.16 31.37
C HIS A 419 -24.52 -4.31 29.90
N PHE A 420 -24.11 -3.43 28.98
CA PHE A 420 -24.49 -3.56 27.57
C PHE A 420 -23.87 -4.73 26.80
N ARG A 421 -22.89 -5.44 27.37
CA ARG A 421 -22.11 -6.51 26.70
C ARG A 421 -21.48 -6.06 25.37
N ILE A 422 -21.06 -4.79 25.27
CA ILE A 422 -20.38 -4.22 24.09
C ILE A 422 -18.85 -4.33 24.24
N GLY A 423 -18.34 -4.47 25.47
CA GLY A 423 -16.91 -4.48 25.78
C GLY A 423 -16.36 -3.07 26.07
N PRO A 424 -15.02 -2.89 26.13
CA PRO A 424 -14.40 -1.61 26.45
C PRO A 424 -14.81 -0.51 25.45
N VAL A 425 -15.25 0.65 25.95
CA VAL A 425 -15.70 1.76 25.09
C VAL A 425 -14.51 2.39 24.38
N GLN A 426 -14.58 2.52 23.06
CA GLN A 426 -13.55 3.15 22.23
C GLN A 426 -13.95 4.58 21.80
N SER A 427 -15.22 4.80 21.46
CA SER A 427 -15.72 6.13 21.12
C SER A 427 -17.20 6.29 21.44
N ILE A 428 -17.62 7.53 21.65
CA ILE A 428 -19.00 7.94 21.88
C ILE A 428 -19.29 9.12 20.96
N SER A 429 -20.42 9.10 20.24
CA SER A 429 -20.86 10.22 19.40
C SER A 429 -22.36 10.43 19.46
N PHE A 430 -22.77 11.67 19.77
CA PHE A 430 -24.18 12.08 19.89
C PHE A 430 -24.79 12.49 18.54
N THR A 431 -26.11 12.36 18.46
CA THR A 431 -26.92 12.93 17.37
C THR A 431 -26.95 14.46 17.42
N TYR A 432 -27.32 15.07 16.30
CA TYR A 432 -27.55 16.51 16.21
C TYR A 432 -29.05 16.79 16.07
N THR A 433 -29.56 17.75 16.83
CA THR A 433 -30.96 18.18 16.78
C THR A 433 -31.04 19.64 16.36
N THR A 434 -31.82 19.92 15.34
CA THR A 434 -32.11 21.30 14.92
C THR A 434 -33.00 21.99 15.96
N SER A 435 -32.97 23.32 16.03
CA SER A 435 -33.75 24.14 16.98
C SER A 435 -35.24 23.78 17.05
N ASP A 436 -35.80 23.29 15.95
CA ASP A 436 -37.22 22.99 15.80
C ASP A 436 -37.61 21.61 16.36
N TYR A 437 -36.62 20.81 16.77
CA TYR A 437 -36.82 19.45 17.28
C TYR A 437 -36.48 19.38 18.76
N THR A 438 -37.51 19.24 19.60
CA THR A 438 -37.34 18.92 21.02
C THR A 438 -37.38 17.40 21.20
N PRO A 439 -36.32 16.77 21.74
CA PRO A 439 -36.36 15.35 22.03
C PRO A 439 -37.45 15.05 23.07
N PRO A 440 -38.14 13.90 22.99
CA PRO A 440 -39.14 13.52 23.98
C PRO A 440 -38.52 13.50 25.39
N PRO A 441 -39.21 14.01 26.42
CA PRO A 441 -38.74 13.90 27.80
C PRO A 441 -38.63 12.42 28.20
N LEU A 442 -37.62 12.08 29.02
CA LEU A 442 -37.44 10.74 29.58
C LEU A 442 -38.76 10.26 30.22
N SER A 443 -39.29 9.12 29.78
CA SER A 443 -40.53 8.57 30.34
C SER A 443 -40.34 8.23 31.82
N SER A 444 -41.29 8.64 32.66
CA SER A 444 -41.37 8.35 34.11
C SER A 444 -41.43 6.86 34.49
N SER A 445 -41.46 5.97 33.49
CA SER A 445 -41.49 4.51 33.63
C SER A 445 -40.10 3.84 33.63
N LEU A 446 -39.02 4.61 33.46
CA LEU A 446 -37.70 4.11 33.84
C LEU A 446 -37.73 3.85 35.35
N ASN A 447 -37.47 2.61 35.78
CA ASN A 447 -37.33 2.19 37.18
C ASN A 447 -36.13 2.90 37.86
N PHE A 448 -36.10 4.22 37.85
CA PHE A 448 -35.34 4.99 38.80
C PHE A 448 -36.00 4.76 40.16
N LYS A 449 -35.21 4.42 41.17
CA LYS A 449 -35.60 4.64 42.57
C LYS A 449 -35.73 6.17 42.78
N GLN A 450 -36.75 6.80 42.22
CA GLN A 450 -37.09 8.21 42.46
C GLN A 450 -37.74 8.43 43.83
N ASN A 451 -38.04 7.35 44.57
CA ASN A 451 -38.72 7.43 45.87
C ASN A 451 -37.84 7.86 47.06
N GLU A 452 -36.59 8.29 46.85
CA GLU A 452 -35.71 8.80 47.93
C GLU A 452 -35.23 10.25 47.72
N SER A 453 -35.71 10.96 46.70
CA SER A 453 -35.36 12.37 46.47
C SER A 453 -36.49 13.32 46.90
N THR A 454 -36.24 14.13 47.93
CA THR A 454 -37.16 15.19 48.41
C THR A 454 -37.11 16.48 47.59
N LEU A 455 -36.32 16.54 46.51
CA LEU A 455 -36.17 17.72 45.64
C LEU A 455 -36.77 17.46 44.26
N GLN A 456 -37.66 18.34 43.81
CA GLN A 456 -38.12 18.40 42.41
C GLN A 456 -36.93 18.79 41.53
N GLN A 457 -36.38 17.83 40.77
CA GLN A 457 -35.34 18.12 39.78
C GLN A 457 -35.99 18.47 38.42
N PRO A 458 -35.41 19.38 37.63
CA PRO A 458 -35.87 19.66 36.28
C PRO A 458 -35.79 18.40 35.40
N PRO A 459 -36.68 18.24 34.41
CA PRO A 459 -36.65 17.10 33.50
C PRO A 459 -35.30 17.07 32.76
N PHE A 460 -34.60 15.95 32.90
CA PHE A 460 -33.32 15.69 32.26
C PHE A 460 -33.58 14.97 30.93
N SER A 461 -32.87 15.33 29.85
CA SER A 461 -32.97 14.67 28.55
C SER A 461 -31.58 14.51 27.95
N ILE A 462 -31.26 13.31 27.46
CA ILE A 462 -30.02 13.02 26.72
C ILE A 462 -30.38 12.82 25.25
N LEU A 463 -29.47 13.17 24.34
CA LEU A 463 -29.61 12.88 22.92
C LEU A 463 -29.29 11.40 22.63
N ASP A 464 -29.88 10.83 21.59
CA ASP A 464 -29.46 9.52 21.09
C ASP A 464 -27.94 9.53 20.82
N PHE A 465 -27.27 8.41 21.03
CA PHE A 465 -25.82 8.32 20.82
C PHE A 465 -25.40 6.96 20.29
N THR A 466 -24.26 6.97 19.61
CA THR A 466 -23.62 5.78 19.07
C THR A 466 -22.34 5.50 19.85
N LEU A 467 -22.08 4.22 20.08
CA LEU A 467 -20.93 3.70 20.80
C LEU A 467 -20.15 2.77 19.88
N SER A 468 -18.83 2.88 19.91
CA SER A 468 -17.94 1.84 19.40
C SER A 468 -17.13 1.22 20.53
N SER A 469 -16.75 -0.04 20.36
CA SER A 469 -15.89 -0.77 21.29
C SER A 469 -14.61 -1.25 20.63
N SER A 470 -13.60 -1.51 21.45
CA SER A 470 -12.35 -2.15 21.02
C SER A 470 -12.54 -3.61 20.59
N GLN A 471 -13.73 -4.19 20.79
CA GLN A 471 -14.13 -5.53 20.33
C GLN A 471 -14.86 -5.51 18.99
N ALA A 472 -14.75 -4.41 18.22
CA ALA A 472 -15.39 -4.25 16.91
C ALA A 472 -16.94 -4.36 16.94
N VAL A 473 -17.56 -3.80 17.98
CA VAL A 473 -19.02 -3.67 18.10
C VAL A 473 -19.43 -2.21 18.02
N ILE A 474 -20.45 -1.92 17.20
CA ILE A 474 -21.12 -0.63 17.10
C ILE A 474 -22.54 -0.78 17.66
N ALA A 475 -22.89 0.03 18.64
CA ALA A 475 -24.22 0.06 19.24
C ALA A 475 -24.81 1.47 19.17
N HIS A 476 -26.12 1.55 18.98
CA HIS A 476 -26.89 2.78 19.04
C HIS A 476 -27.82 2.72 20.25
N VAL A 477 -27.80 3.78 21.04
CA VAL A 477 -28.57 3.92 22.28
C VAL A 477 -29.52 5.10 22.12
N THR A 478 -30.81 4.84 22.32
CA THR A 478 -31.85 5.87 22.28
C THR A 478 -31.84 6.71 23.56
N HIS A 479 -32.35 7.94 23.49
CA HIS A 479 -32.49 8.89 24.59
C HIS A 479 -33.22 8.31 25.80
N SER A 480 -34.16 7.38 25.59
CA SER A 480 -34.86 6.67 26.66
C SER A 480 -33.97 5.69 27.44
N GLY A 481 -32.80 5.32 26.90
CA GLY A 481 -31.86 4.38 27.53
C GLY A 481 -32.32 2.92 27.59
N GLN A 482 -33.59 2.63 27.27
CA GLN A 482 -34.17 1.29 27.36
C GLN A 482 -33.81 0.41 26.15
N GLN A 483 -33.58 1.03 24.99
CA GLN A 483 -33.35 0.30 23.74
C GLN A 483 -31.91 0.50 23.27
N VAL A 484 -31.10 -0.55 23.44
CA VAL A 484 -29.75 -0.65 22.88
C VAL A 484 -29.83 -1.56 21.67
N SER A 485 -29.67 -0.98 20.48
CA SER A 485 -29.62 -1.73 19.23
C SER A 485 -28.17 -1.91 18.80
N ILE A 486 -27.72 -3.16 18.65
CA ILE A 486 -26.43 -3.46 18.03
C ILE A 486 -26.58 -3.20 16.53
N VAL A 487 -25.86 -2.20 16.03
CA VAL A 487 -25.89 -1.83 14.61
C VAL A 487 -24.97 -2.73 13.81
N LYS A 488 -23.78 -3.03 14.34
CA LYS A 488 -22.77 -3.86 13.68
C LYS A 488 -21.93 -4.62 14.70
N ARG A 489 -21.62 -5.89 14.42
CA ARG A 489 -20.75 -6.75 15.25
C ARG A 489 -19.82 -7.55 14.36
N ASP A 490 -18.61 -7.05 14.21
CA ASP A 490 -17.57 -7.69 13.41
C ASP A 490 -16.55 -8.37 14.33
N SER A 491 -15.38 -8.74 13.80
CA SER A 491 -14.27 -9.25 14.59
C SER A 491 -13.11 -8.27 14.61
N PRO A 492 -12.41 -8.11 15.74
CA PRO A 492 -11.24 -7.24 15.82
C PRO A 492 -9.96 -7.85 15.21
N THR A 493 -10.06 -8.99 14.52
CA THR A 493 -8.93 -9.78 14.04
C THR A 493 -8.89 -9.86 12.51
N ALA A 494 -7.69 -10.07 11.98
CA ALA A 494 -7.43 -10.14 10.55
C ALA A 494 -8.32 -11.15 9.81
N ILE A 495 -8.70 -10.82 8.57
CA ILE A 495 -9.49 -11.69 7.69
C ILE A 495 -8.57 -12.17 6.58
N TYR A 496 -8.15 -13.43 6.63
CA TYR A 496 -7.16 -13.98 5.69
C TYR A 496 -7.77 -14.77 4.55
N ALA A 497 -8.94 -15.37 4.77
CA ALA A 497 -9.52 -16.34 3.86
C ALA A 497 -10.96 -16.00 3.49
N LEU A 498 -11.28 -16.14 2.21
CA LEU A 498 -12.63 -15.98 1.68
C LEU A 498 -12.85 -16.94 0.51
N ASP A 499 -14.09 -17.36 0.33
CA ASP A 499 -14.53 -18.08 -0.86
C ASP A 499 -16.00 -17.84 -1.17
N THR A 500 -16.32 -17.82 -2.46
CA THR A 500 -17.68 -17.61 -2.97
C THR A 500 -18.36 -18.95 -3.22
N HIS A 501 -19.66 -19.00 -2.98
CA HIS A 501 -20.45 -20.19 -3.26
C HIS A 501 -20.53 -20.42 -4.79
N PRO A 502 -20.35 -21.66 -5.29
CA PRO A 502 -20.28 -21.93 -6.74
C PRO A 502 -21.55 -21.60 -7.55
N PHE A 503 -22.72 -21.53 -6.90
CA PHE A 503 -24.02 -21.40 -7.61
C PHE A 503 -24.98 -20.34 -7.05
N GLU A 504 -24.69 -19.74 -5.89
CA GLU A 504 -25.65 -18.89 -5.17
C GLU A 504 -24.97 -17.60 -4.71
N HIS A 505 -25.76 -16.58 -4.36
CA HIS A 505 -25.29 -15.26 -3.94
C HIS A 505 -24.70 -15.22 -2.51
N LYS A 506 -23.85 -16.20 -2.19
CA LYS A 506 -23.27 -16.41 -0.85
C LYS A 506 -21.75 -16.28 -0.88
N LEU A 507 -21.22 -15.61 0.13
CA LEU A 507 -19.79 -15.46 0.41
C LEU A 507 -19.52 -16.03 1.81
N CYS A 508 -18.53 -16.92 1.93
CA CYS A 508 -17.97 -17.27 3.23
C CYS A 508 -16.61 -16.61 3.42
N PHE A 509 -16.38 -16.09 4.61
CA PHE A 509 -15.07 -15.59 5.00
C PHE A 509 -14.76 -15.94 6.44
N ALA A 510 -13.46 -16.07 6.72
CA ALA A 510 -12.93 -16.44 8.01
C ALA A 510 -11.92 -15.42 8.51
N ASN A 511 -11.89 -15.29 9.82
CA ASN A 511 -10.91 -14.47 10.50
C ASN A 511 -9.85 -15.31 11.25
N ALA A 512 -8.83 -14.62 11.72
CA ALA A 512 -7.74 -15.22 12.49
C ALA A 512 -8.16 -15.67 13.91
N SER A 513 -9.36 -15.33 14.39
CA SER A 513 -9.91 -15.83 15.67
C SER A 513 -10.78 -17.07 15.52
N GLY A 514 -10.85 -17.69 14.33
CA GLY A 514 -11.62 -18.91 14.10
C GLY A 514 -13.13 -18.67 13.93
N ARG A 515 -13.57 -17.43 13.73
CA ARG A 515 -14.96 -17.11 13.38
C ARG A 515 -15.16 -17.25 11.87
N LEU A 516 -16.16 -18.05 11.51
CA LEU A 516 -16.64 -18.22 10.15
C LEU A 516 -17.96 -17.48 9.98
N GLN A 517 -18.11 -16.75 8.89
CA GLN A 517 -19.34 -16.03 8.57
C GLN A 517 -19.79 -16.35 7.15
N LEU A 518 -21.08 -16.64 7.01
CA LEU A 518 -21.77 -16.79 5.73
C LEU A 518 -22.61 -15.54 5.49
N TRP A 519 -22.38 -14.90 4.34
CA TRP A 519 -23.00 -13.64 3.98
C TRP A 519 -23.73 -13.75 2.64
N ASP A 520 -24.97 -13.29 2.61
CA ASP A 520 -25.73 -13.07 1.39
C ASP A 520 -25.40 -11.68 0.86
N TYR A 521 -24.73 -11.61 -0.28
CA TYR A 521 -24.25 -10.35 -0.85
C TYR A 521 -25.32 -9.62 -1.67
N GLU A 522 -26.41 -10.28 -2.06
CA GLU A 522 -27.53 -9.65 -2.76
C GLU A 522 -28.46 -8.96 -1.75
N GLN A 523 -28.82 -9.67 -0.67
CA GLN A 523 -29.62 -9.12 0.43
C GLN A 523 -28.81 -8.27 1.42
N LYS A 524 -27.48 -8.35 1.35
CA LYS A 524 -26.53 -7.63 2.22
C LYS A 524 -26.75 -7.98 3.70
N GLN A 525 -26.94 -9.27 3.99
CA GLN A 525 -27.23 -9.78 5.33
C GLN A 525 -26.37 -10.99 5.69
N VAL A 526 -25.98 -11.09 6.96
CA VAL A 526 -25.25 -12.25 7.49
C VAL A 526 -26.27 -13.37 7.76
N ILE A 527 -26.10 -14.51 7.10
CA ILE A 527 -26.98 -15.68 7.24
C ILE A 527 -26.60 -16.46 8.49
N THR A 528 -25.31 -16.79 8.65
CA THR A 528 -24.83 -17.66 9.73
C THR A 528 -23.46 -17.19 10.20
N THR A 529 -23.22 -17.32 11.50
CA THR A 529 -21.92 -17.04 12.12
C THR A 529 -21.62 -18.17 13.09
N VAL A 530 -20.52 -18.87 12.85
CA VAL A 530 -20.02 -19.92 13.74
C VAL A 530 -18.74 -19.45 14.39
N HIS A 531 -18.71 -19.50 15.72
CA HIS A 531 -17.52 -19.21 16.52
C HIS A 531 -16.87 -20.53 16.92
N ARG A 532 -15.64 -20.78 16.46
CA ARG A 532 -14.88 -21.94 16.92
C ARG A 532 -14.00 -21.53 18.08
N ILE A 533 -14.13 -22.25 19.20
CA ILE A 533 -13.44 -21.98 20.47
C ILE A 533 -11.94 -22.35 20.39
N GLN A 534 -11.47 -22.93 19.28
CA GLN A 534 -10.06 -23.26 19.09
C GLN A 534 -9.28 -21.99 18.67
N ASP A 535 -8.27 -21.60 19.46
CA ASP A 535 -7.42 -20.40 19.32
C ASP A 535 -6.57 -20.34 18.02
N ASN A 536 -6.84 -21.19 17.03
CA ASN A 536 -6.00 -21.34 15.86
C ASN A 536 -6.54 -20.54 14.68
N ALA A 537 -5.67 -19.71 14.09
CA ALA A 537 -6.03 -18.86 12.97
C ALA A 537 -6.40 -19.69 11.74
N ILE A 538 -7.54 -19.34 11.13
CA ILE A 538 -7.94 -19.89 9.83
C ILE A 538 -7.12 -19.19 8.75
N THR A 539 -6.48 -19.99 7.92
CA THR A 539 -5.56 -19.53 6.87
C THR A 539 -6.17 -19.60 5.49
N GLN A 540 -7.04 -20.58 5.22
CA GLN A 540 -7.64 -20.79 3.90
C GLN A 540 -9.05 -21.39 3.99
N LEU A 541 -9.91 -21.02 3.03
CA LEU A 541 -11.25 -21.56 2.83
C LEU A 541 -11.44 -21.95 1.36
N ARG A 542 -12.08 -23.10 1.10
CA ARG A 542 -12.60 -23.43 -0.23
C ARG A 542 -13.92 -24.18 -0.17
N TYR A 543 -14.87 -23.79 -0.99
CA TYR A 543 -16.05 -24.59 -1.31
C TYR A 543 -15.67 -25.73 -2.23
N ASN A 544 -16.35 -26.86 -2.07
CA ASN A 544 -16.33 -27.89 -3.09
C ASN A 544 -17.20 -27.48 -4.29
N HIS A 545 -16.90 -28.02 -5.47
CA HIS A 545 -17.62 -27.68 -6.69
C HIS A 545 -19.09 -28.14 -6.69
N SER A 546 -19.44 -29.16 -5.89
CA SER A 546 -20.85 -29.55 -5.67
C SER A 546 -21.61 -28.64 -4.69
N ALA A 547 -20.92 -27.67 -4.07
CA ALA A 547 -21.46 -26.66 -3.16
C ALA A 547 -22.10 -27.18 -1.85
N ASN A 548 -21.86 -28.44 -1.49
CA ASN A 548 -22.37 -29.03 -0.25
C ASN A 548 -21.44 -28.80 0.96
N TYR A 549 -20.14 -28.64 0.72
CA TYR A 549 -19.14 -28.59 1.78
C TYR A 549 -18.15 -27.43 1.58
N ILE A 550 -17.59 -26.99 2.70
CA ILE A 550 -16.48 -26.03 2.76
C ILE A 550 -15.33 -26.63 3.57
N ALA A 551 -14.14 -26.65 2.98
CA ALA A 551 -12.90 -27.01 3.66
C ALA A 551 -12.28 -25.78 4.35
N VAL A 552 -11.88 -25.96 5.60
CA VAL A 552 -11.29 -24.94 6.46
C VAL A 552 -9.91 -25.40 6.89
N GLY A 553 -8.87 -24.69 6.43
CA GLY A 553 -7.48 -24.92 6.81
C GLY A 553 -7.05 -24.00 7.94
N TYR A 554 -6.25 -24.54 8.86
CA TYR A 554 -5.76 -23.84 10.04
C TYR A 554 -4.24 -23.67 10.01
N ALA A 555 -3.76 -22.68 10.76
CA ALA A 555 -2.33 -22.39 10.95
C ALA A 555 -1.56 -23.51 11.69
N ASP A 556 -2.24 -24.42 12.39
CA ASP A 556 -1.63 -25.57 13.07
C ASP A 556 -1.59 -26.83 12.21
N GLY A 557 -2.01 -26.75 10.93
CA GLY A 557 -2.11 -27.91 10.06
C GLY A 557 -3.39 -28.73 10.23
N LYS A 558 -4.36 -28.28 11.04
CA LYS A 558 -5.67 -28.94 11.05
C LYS A 558 -6.44 -28.62 9.77
N LEU A 559 -7.18 -29.62 9.29
CA LEU A 559 -8.14 -29.49 8.20
C LEU A 559 -9.51 -29.93 8.72
N THR A 560 -10.52 -29.07 8.57
CA THR A 560 -11.91 -29.38 8.94
C THR A 560 -12.82 -29.21 7.74
N ILE A 561 -13.76 -30.14 7.56
CA ILE A 561 -14.79 -30.05 6.54
C ILE A 561 -16.11 -29.73 7.22
N CYS A 562 -16.82 -28.77 6.64
CA CYS A 562 -18.02 -28.18 7.21
C CYS A 562 -19.14 -28.19 6.18
N ASP A 563 -20.37 -28.26 6.66
CA ASP A 563 -21.54 -28.07 5.80
C ASP A 563 -21.60 -26.63 5.29
N ALA A 564 -21.93 -26.45 4.01
CA ALA A 564 -21.84 -25.17 3.31
C ALA A 564 -22.77 -24.08 3.89
N LEU A 565 -23.90 -24.47 4.50
CA LEU A 565 -24.91 -23.54 4.99
C LEU A 565 -24.80 -23.30 6.49
N SER A 566 -24.75 -24.38 7.27
CA SER A 566 -24.67 -24.31 8.73
C SER A 566 -23.27 -23.94 9.22
N LEU A 567 -22.23 -24.18 8.42
CA LEU A 567 -20.81 -24.03 8.77
C LEU A 567 -20.38 -24.89 9.98
N GLU A 568 -21.21 -25.85 10.38
CA GLU A 568 -20.90 -26.85 11.40
C GLU A 568 -20.00 -27.93 10.79
N SER A 569 -19.12 -28.50 11.62
CA SER A 569 -18.23 -29.55 11.14
C SER A 569 -19.00 -30.84 10.91
N VAL A 570 -18.77 -31.47 9.76
CA VAL A 570 -19.34 -32.77 9.44
C VAL A 570 -18.43 -33.92 9.88
N LEU A 571 -17.17 -33.61 10.19
CA LEU A 571 -16.20 -34.58 10.69
C LEU A 571 -16.36 -34.77 12.21
N GLN A 572 -16.22 -36.00 12.68
CA GLN A 572 -16.19 -36.30 14.12
C GLN A 572 -14.98 -35.64 14.80
N ALA A 573 -13.85 -35.59 14.10
CA ALA A 573 -12.63 -34.91 14.52
C ALA A 573 -11.94 -34.25 13.30
N PRO A 574 -11.25 -33.11 13.48
CA PRO A 574 -10.49 -32.49 12.41
C PRO A 574 -9.33 -33.39 11.98
N PHE A 575 -9.04 -33.42 10.68
CA PHE A 575 -7.84 -34.08 10.18
C PHE A 575 -6.59 -33.33 10.64
N HIS A 576 -5.59 -34.06 11.10
CA HIS A 576 -4.33 -33.49 11.61
C HIS A 576 -3.12 -34.29 11.11
N TYR A 577 -3.04 -34.44 9.78
CA TYR A 577 -1.91 -35.09 9.10
C TYR A 577 -0.80 -34.10 8.71
N ALA A 578 -1.18 -32.84 8.47
CA ALA A 578 -0.23 -31.77 8.14
C ALA A 578 0.60 -31.38 9.37
N LYS A 579 1.89 -31.08 9.14
CA LYS A 579 2.86 -30.72 10.19
C LYS A 579 3.09 -29.21 10.28
N ALA A 580 2.60 -28.45 9.31
CA ALA A 580 2.73 -27.01 9.23
C ALA A 580 1.38 -26.36 8.84
N ALA A 581 1.34 -25.03 8.84
CA ALA A 581 0.15 -24.28 8.43
C ALA A 581 -0.28 -24.65 7.00
N ILE A 582 -1.58 -24.86 6.81
CA ILE A 582 -2.15 -25.09 5.47
C ILE A 582 -2.34 -23.74 4.80
N HIS A 583 -1.71 -23.48 3.66
CA HIS A 583 -1.86 -22.20 2.95
C HIS A 583 -2.59 -22.33 1.59
N LEU A 584 -2.71 -23.53 1.04
CA LEU A 584 -3.56 -23.80 -0.14
C LEU A 584 -4.48 -24.99 0.12
N ILE A 585 -5.68 -24.89 -0.41
CA ILE A 585 -6.70 -25.94 -0.45
C ILE A 585 -7.29 -25.85 -1.85
N GLU A 586 -7.54 -26.99 -2.49
CA GLU A 586 -8.26 -27.06 -3.76
C GLU A 586 -9.10 -28.35 -3.80
N PHE A 587 -10.30 -28.28 -4.36
CA PHE A 587 -11.14 -29.45 -4.65
C PHE A 587 -11.02 -29.84 -6.12
N SER A 588 -11.22 -31.11 -6.44
CA SER A 588 -11.39 -31.51 -7.84
C SER A 588 -12.70 -30.96 -8.41
N ASN A 589 -12.75 -30.74 -9.73
CA ASN A 589 -13.97 -30.28 -10.41
C ASN A 589 -15.18 -31.19 -10.14
N THR A 590 -14.96 -32.49 -9.94
CA THR A 590 -16.00 -33.48 -9.57
C THR A 590 -16.29 -33.53 -8.07
N SER A 591 -15.52 -32.83 -7.24
CA SER A 591 -15.49 -32.87 -5.77
C SER A 591 -15.00 -34.17 -5.13
N ASP A 592 -14.64 -35.18 -5.92
CA ASP A 592 -14.17 -36.50 -5.44
C ASP A 592 -12.82 -36.44 -4.69
N TYR A 593 -12.00 -35.42 -4.96
CA TYR A 593 -10.69 -35.27 -4.34
C TYR A 593 -10.53 -33.88 -3.71
N LEU A 594 -9.72 -33.82 -2.66
CA LEU A 594 -9.33 -32.61 -1.95
C LEU A 594 -7.82 -32.64 -1.74
N ALA A 595 -7.13 -31.57 -2.12
CA ALA A 595 -5.69 -31.43 -1.91
C ALA A 595 -5.40 -30.22 -1.03
N THR A 596 -4.39 -30.34 -0.16
CA THR A 596 -3.90 -29.26 0.68
C THR A 596 -2.39 -29.12 0.53
N ALA A 597 -1.89 -27.89 0.41
CA ALA A 597 -0.47 -27.60 0.50
C ALA A 597 -0.14 -26.91 1.83
N GLU A 598 1.03 -27.27 2.35
CA GLU A 598 1.53 -26.85 3.65
C GLU A 598 2.72 -25.89 3.50
N GLU A 599 2.97 -25.08 4.53
CA GLU A 599 4.14 -24.19 4.59
C GLU A 599 5.48 -24.94 4.59
N ASP A 600 5.50 -26.23 4.93
CA ASP A 600 6.69 -27.09 4.86
C ASP A 600 6.93 -27.71 3.46
N PHE A 601 6.17 -27.24 2.46
CA PHE A 601 6.24 -27.60 1.04
C PHE A 601 5.70 -28.99 0.72
N THR A 602 4.94 -29.57 1.64
CA THR A 602 4.33 -30.88 1.47
C THR A 602 2.89 -30.76 0.95
N ILE A 603 2.48 -31.74 0.16
CA ILE A 603 1.11 -31.88 -0.36
C ILE A 603 0.47 -33.08 0.32
N SER A 604 -0.76 -32.90 0.78
CA SER A 604 -1.61 -33.96 1.32
C SER A 604 -2.88 -34.07 0.48
N VAL A 605 -3.31 -35.30 0.16
CA VAL A 605 -4.50 -35.55 -0.68
C VAL A 605 -5.50 -36.42 0.07
N TYR A 606 -6.78 -36.14 -0.13
CA TYR A 606 -7.92 -36.81 0.46
C TYR A 606 -8.91 -37.20 -0.64
N ARG A 607 -9.55 -38.36 -0.49
CA ARG A 607 -10.58 -38.89 -1.39
C ARG A 607 -11.94 -38.88 -0.69
N GLN A 608 -12.96 -38.39 -1.39
CA GLN A 608 -14.34 -38.41 -0.91
C GLN A 608 -14.93 -39.81 -1.05
N ASN A 609 -15.60 -40.29 0.00
CA ASN A 609 -16.34 -41.54 0.00
C ASN A 609 -17.83 -41.24 0.12
N LEU A 610 -18.58 -41.56 -0.94
CA LEU A 610 -20.02 -41.26 -1.02
C LEU A 610 -20.88 -42.20 -0.15
N ASN A 611 -20.34 -43.36 0.27
CA ASN A 611 -21.11 -44.45 0.89
C ASN A 611 -20.64 -44.87 2.30
N SER A 612 -19.69 -44.16 2.91
CA SER A 612 -19.16 -44.47 4.25
C SER A 612 -19.53 -43.40 5.28
N GLU A 613 -19.52 -43.78 6.56
CA GLU A 613 -19.66 -42.83 7.67
C GLU A 613 -18.54 -41.78 7.68
N GLU A 614 -17.34 -42.13 7.22
CA GLU A 614 -16.23 -41.20 6.99
C GLU A 614 -16.31 -40.61 5.57
N ILE A 615 -16.68 -39.33 5.48
CA ILE A 615 -16.92 -38.64 4.20
C ILE A 615 -15.65 -38.49 3.36
N TYR A 616 -14.50 -38.35 4.01
CA TYR A 616 -13.19 -38.26 3.35
C TYR A 616 -12.19 -39.22 3.98
N THR A 617 -11.43 -39.92 3.15
CA THR A 617 -10.26 -40.72 3.55
C THR A 617 -8.98 -40.05 3.10
N PHE A 618 -7.96 -40.07 3.96
CA PHE A 618 -6.62 -39.63 3.62
C PHE A 618 -5.98 -40.60 2.62
N LEU A 619 -5.52 -40.08 1.49
CA LEU A 619 -4.81 -40.87 0.48
C LEU A 619 -3.31 -40.89 0.74
N GLY A 620 -2.69 -39.76 1.07
CA GLY A 620 -1.27 -39.75 1.34
C GLY A 620 -0.67 -38.36 1.35
N ARG A 621 0.63 -38.31 1.62
CA ARG A 621 1.40 -37.09 1.76
C ARG A 621 2.76 -37.21 1.08
N TYR A 622 3.13 -36.22 0.28
CA TYR A 622 4.38 -36.23 -0.48
C TYR A 622 4.97 -34.83 -0.63
N ARG A 623 6.30 -34.71 -0.52
CA ARG A 623 7.03 -33.45 -0.65
C ARG A 623 7.87 -33.48 -1.92
N ALA A 624 7.31 -33.01 -3.04
CA ALA A 624 8.05 -32.84 -4.28
C ALA A 624 8.82 -31.51 -4.35
N HIS A 625 8.43 -30.52 -3.55
CA HIS A 625 8.97 -29.17 -3.62
C HIS A 625 9.90 -28.84 -2.44
N TYR A 626 10.87 -27.97 -2.68
CA TYR A 626 11.77 -27.45 -1.64
C TYR A 626 11.64 -25.93 -1.41
N LYS A 627 10.74 -25.28 -2.17
CA LYS A 627 10.28 -23.90 -1.96
C LYS A 627 8.74 -23.86 -1.85
N PRO A 628 8.13 -22.73 -1.44
CA PRO A 628 6.69 -22.61 -1.28
C PRO A 628 5.89 -23.03 -2.52
N ILE A 629 4.90 -23.91 -2.32
CA ILE A 629 3.93 -24.31 -3.35
C ILE A 629 3.01 -23.11 -3.62
N ARG A 630 2.89 -22.72 -4.89
CA ARG A 630 2.15 -21.52 -5.31
C ARG A 630 0.78 -21.82 -5.90
N ALA A 631 0.59 -23.00 -6.48
CA ALA A 631 -0.71 -23.39 -6.99
C ALA A 631 -0.90 -24.91 -7.03
N LEU A 632 -2.17 -25.33 -6.96
CA LEU A 632 -2.64 -26.71 -7.04
C LEU A 632 -3.80 -26.76 -8.03
N PHE A 633 -3.83 -27.77 -8.90
CA PHE A 633 -4.93 -27.98 -9.86
C PHE A 633 -5.23 -29.45 -10.03
N PHE A 634 -6.51 -29.78 -10.19
CA PHE A 634 -6.92 -31.10 -10.66
C PHE A 634 -7.16 -31.07 -12.16
N GLY A 635 -6.62 -32.06 -12.86
CA GLY A 635 -6.79 -32.26 -14.28
C GLY A 635 -7.02 -33.72 -14.62
N PHE A 636 -7.06 -34.01 -15.92
CA PHE A 636 -7.14 -35.37 -16.44
C PHE A 636 -6.07 -35.59 -17.50
N THR A 637 -5.50 -36.79 -17.57
CA THR A 637 -4.62 -37.18 -18.68
C THR A 637 -5.43 -37.35 -19.96
N ILE A 638 -4.94 -36.87 -21.11
CA ILE A 638 -5.66 -37.04 -22.39
C ILE A 638 -5.82 -38.51 -22.79
N ASP A 639 -4.79 -39.34 -22.58
CA ASP A 639 -4.77 -40.70 -23.11
C ASP A 639 -5.79 -41.62 -22.43
N ASP A 640 -5.82 -41.60 -21.08
CA ASP A 640 -6.61 -42.54 -20.27
C ASP A 640 -7.68 -41.88 -19.38
N ASN A 641 -7.86 -40.55 -19.50
CA ASN A 641 -8.78 -39.74 -18.69
C ASN A 641 -8.64 -39.96 -17.17
N GLN A 642 -7.42 -40.21 -16.70
CA GLN A 642 -7.13 -40.45 -15.29
C GLN A 642 -6.96 -39.14 -14.53
N PRO A 643 -7.49 -39.05 -13.29
CA PRO A 643 -7.37 -37.85 -12.48
C PRO A 643 -5.92 -37.62 -12.05
N ILE A 644 -5.41 -36.42 -12.32
CA ILE A 644 -4.09 -35.98 -11.91
C ILE A 644 -4.18 -34.73 -11.04
N LEU A 645 -3.25 -34.61 -10.09
CA LEU A 645 -3.02 -33.38 -9.35
C LEU A 645 -1.72 -32.74 -9.84
N THR A 646 -1.78 -31.51 -10.31
CA THR A 646 -0.61 -30.73 -10.72
C THR A 646 -0.31 -29.67 -9.67
N ALA A 647 0.95 -29.58 -9.25
CA ALA A 647 1.44 -28.59 -8.31
C ALA A 647 2.57 -27.75 -8.93
N VAL A 648 2.51 -26.44 -8.73
CA VAL A 648 3.54 -25.49 -9.19
C VAL A 648 4.20 -24.86 -7.97
N GLY A 649 5.52 -25.00 -7.87
CA GLY A 649 6.32 -24.45 -6.78
C GLY A 649 7.14 -23.23 -7.18
N ALA A 650 7.50 -22.40 -6.19
CA ALA A 650 8.45 -21.30 -6.38
C ALA A 650 9.89 -21.80 -6.65
N ASP A 651 10.14 -23.10 -6.56
CA ASP A 651 11.34 -23.79 -7.00
C ASP A 651 11.40 -24.00 -8.52
N ARG A 652 10.44 -23.45 -9.27
CA ARG A 652 10.36 -23.51 -10.75
C ARG A 652 10.01 -24.91 -11.26
N ILE A 653 9.53 -25.78 -10.38
CA ILE A 653 9.15 -27.16 -10.69
C ILE A 653 7.63 -27.25 -10.80
N LEU A 654 7.19 -27.96 -11.84
CA LEU A 654 5.83 -28.46 -12.01
C LEU A 654 5.86 -29.97 -11.70
N ALA A 655 5.17 -30.36 -10.64
CA ALA A 655 5.06 -31.74 -10.17
C ALA A 655 3.66 -32.29 -10.44
N GLU A 656 3.56 -33.53 -10.90
CA GLU A 656 2.28 -34.19 -11.19
C GLU A 656 2.13 -35.47 -10.36
N TYR A 657 0.95 -35.68 -9.81
CA TYR A 657 0.62 -36.85 -9.00
C TYR A 657 -0.48 -37.65 -9.68
N ASP A 658 -0.27 -38.96 -9.83
CA ASP A 658 -1.28 -39.87 -10.37
C ASP A 658 -2.23 -40.31 -9.25
N LEU A 659 -3.48 -39.86 -9.29
CA LEU A 659 -4.43 -40.14 -8.22
C LEU A 659 -5.09 -41.52 -8.35
N ASN A 660 -5.05 -42.13 -9.53
CA ASN A 660 -5.65 -43.45 -9.76
C ASN A 660 -4.70 -44.58 -9.32
N GLU A 661 -3.40 -44.42 -9.55
CA GLU A 661 -2.38 -45.37 -9.07
C GLU A 661 -1.97 -45.13 -7.60
N SER A 662 -2.40 -44.02 -7.00
CA SER A 662 -2.12 -43.74 -5.59
C SER A 662 -2.96 -44.61 -4.66
N GLU A 663 -2.31 -45.19 -3.65
CA GLU A 663 -2.93 -45.96 -2.59
C GLU A 663 -2.93 -45.19 -1.27
N ILE A 664 -3.61 -45.71 -0.25
CA ILE A 664 -3.60 -45.12 1.10
C ILE A 664 -2.16 -45.11 1.63
N ASP A 665 -1.74 -43.96 2.15
CA ASP A 665 -0.39 -43.59 2.58
C ASP A 665 0.69 -43.55 1.48
N HIS A 666 0.34 -43.75 0.20
CA HIS A 666 1.29 -43.75 -0.91
C HIS A 666 0.80 -42.92 -2.11
N LEU A 667 1.33 -41.69 -2.24
CA LEU A 667 1.10 -40.85 -3.41
C LEU A 667 2.14 -41.12 -4.50
N VAL A 668 1.67 -41.44 -5.70
CA VAL A 668 2.52 -41.71 -6.87
C VAL A 668 2.85 -40.39 -7.59
N LEU A 669 4.14 -40.09 -7.71
CA LEU A 669 4.66 -38.90 -8.39
C LEU A 669 5.10 -39.25 -9.83
N LYS A 670 4.61 -38.50 -10.81
CA LYS A 670 5.08 -38.51 -12.21
C LYS A 670 6.33 -37.62 -12.38
N PRO A 671 7.11 -37.77 -13.47
CA PRO A 671 8.30 -36.97 -13.70
C PRO A 671 8.03 -35.46 -13.59
N SER A 672 8.79 -34.79 -12.74
CA SER A 672 8.66 -33.34 -12.52
C SER A 672 9.37 -32.56 -13.64
N THR A 673 8.75 -31.49 -14.12
CA THR A 673 9.29 -30.65 -15.20
C THR A 673 9.72 -29.29 -14.65
N ARG A 674 10.87 -28.78 -15.06
CA ARG A 674 11.26 -27.39 -14.79
C ARG A 674 10.61 -26.47 -15.81
N ILE A 675 9.87 -25.47 -15.34
CA ILE A 675 9.12 -24.55 -16.22
C ILE A 675 9.80 -23.19 -16.41
N GLU A 676 10.63 -22.75 -15.47
CA GLU A 676 11.28 -21.44 -15.50
C GLU A 676 12.80 -21.55 -15.27
N GLN A 677 13.58 -20.70 -15.95
CA GLN A 677 15.02 -20.63 -15.77
C GLN A 677 15.42 -19.59 -14.72
N ILE A 678 15.03 -18.33 -14.92
CA ILE A 678 15.39 -17.19 -14.06
C ILE A 678 14.27 -16.85 -13.08
N ALA A 679 13.06 -16.65 -13.59
CA ALA A 679 11.94 -16.16 -12.80
C ALA A 679 11.42 -17.20 -11.78
N GLU A 680 10.77 -16.72 -10.72
CA GLU A 680 10.05 -17.54 -9.76
C GLU A 680 8.54 -17.52 -10.08
N PRO A 681 7.90 -18.68 -10.27
CA PRO A 681 6.44 -18.75 -10.39
C PRO A 681 5.76 -18.18 -9.15
N MET A 682 4.70 -17.42 -9.35
CA MET A 682 3.95 -16.74 -8.29
C MET A 682 2.53 -17.30 -8.12
N SER A 683 1.88 -17.67 -9.23
CA SER A 683 0.56 -18.31 -9.30
C SER A 683 0.42 -18.98 -10.67
N ALA A 684 -0.55 -19.88 -10.80
CA ALA A 684 -0.96 -20.43 -12.09
C ALA A 684 -2.49 -20.63 -12.12
N CYS A 685 -3.06 -20.87 -13.30
CA CYS A 685 -4.42 -21.37 -13.49
C CYS A 685 -4.58 -22.02 -14.86
N TYR A 686 -5.60 -22.87 -15.04
CA TYR A 686 -5.96 -23.34 -16.38
C TYR A 686 -6.43 -22.17 -17.25
N TYR A 687 -5.98 -22.19 -18.50
CA TYR A 687 -6.50 -21.30 -19.53
C TYR A 687 -7.87 -21.80 -19.99
N PRO A 688 -8.82 -20.91 -20.29
CA PRO A 688 -10.14 -21.34 -20.71
C PRO A 688 -10.13 -22.12 -22.02
N ALA A 689 -10.69 -23.34 -21.99
CA ALA A 689 -10.76 -24.25 -23.14
C ALA A 689 -11.66 -23.73 -24.29
N SER A 690 -12.52 -22.76 -24.02
CA SER A 690 -13.36 -22.08 -25.02
C SER A 690 -12.57 -21.25 -26.02
N LEU A 691 -11.36 -20.81 -25.66
CA LEU A 691 -10.54 -19.93 -26.51
C LEU A 691 -9.52 -20.70 -27.35
N THR A 692 -9.22 -21.95 -27.01
CA THR A 692 -8.13 -22.71 -27.62
C THR A 692 -8.56 -24.14 -27.91
N GLN A 693 -8.05 -24.70 -29.01
CA GLN A 693 -8.28 -26.12 -29.35
C GLN A 693 -7.44 -27.06 -28.48
N GLU A 694 -6.32 -26.56 -27.92
CA GLU A 694 -5.46 -27.26 -26.96
C GLU A 694 -5.76 -26.79 -25.52
N SER A 695 -5.43 -27.63 -24.54
CA SER A 695 -5.47 -27.26 -23.12
C SER A 695 -4.18 -26.55 -22.70
N PHE A 696 -4.30 -25.41 -22.03
CA PHE A 696 -3.15 -24.62 -21.58
C PHE A 696 -3.18 -24.34 -20.08
N LEU A 697 -2.00 -24.30 -19.47
CA LEU A 697 -1.73 -23.78 -18.14
C LEU A 697 -1.10 -22.39 -18.28
N VAL A 698 -1.68 -21.40 -17.63
CA VAL A 698 -1.06 -20.08 -17.51
C VAL A 698 -0.28 -20.01 -16.21
N THR A 699 0.99 -19.62 -16.26
CA THR A 699 1.74 -19.23 -15.07
C THR A 699 2.00 -17.73 -15.09
N VAL A 700 2.08 -17.14 -13.90
CA VAL A 700 2.61 -15.78 -13.70
C VAL A 700 3.84 -15.84 -12.83
N ASN A 701 4.82 -14.98 -13.10
CA ASN A 701 6.10 -14.99 -12.41
C ASN A 701 6.46 -13.62 -11.79
N ASN A 702 7.57 -13.58 -11.04
CA ASN A 702 8.08 -12.38 -10.38
C ASN A 702 8.69 -11.34 -11.35
N GLU A 703 8.84 -11.67 -12.64
CA GLU A 703 9.31 -10.77 -13.71
C GLU A 703 8.17 -10.17 -14.54
N TYR A 704 6.94 -10.21 -14.01
CA TYR A 704 5.74 -9.64 -14.61
C TYR A 704 5.38 -10.30 -15.95
N LYS A 705 5.67 -11.59 -16.13
CA LYS A 705 5.29 -12.34 -17.34
C LYS A 705 4.10 -13.25 -17.09
N TYR A 706 3.28 -13.41 -18.12
CA TYR A 706 2.42 -14.57 -18.31
C TYR A 706 3.13 -15.55 -19.24
N LYS A 707 3.15 -16.83 -18.88
CA LYS A 707 3.59 -17.90 -19.78
C LYS A 707 2.47 -18.92 -19.98
N LEU A 708 2.25 -19.30 -21.24
CA LEU A 708 1.27 -20.29 -21.64
C LEU A 708 1.96 -21.61 -21.94
N TYR A 709 1.78 -22.60 -21.07
CA TYR A 709 2.30 -23.95 -21.25
C TYR A 709 1.19 -24.87 -21.74
N ASN A 710 1.46 -25.64 -22.78
CA ASN A 710 0.55 -26.71 -23.18
C ASN A 710 0.44 -27.73 -22.03
N ALA A 711 -0.79 -28.06 -21.63
CA ALA A 711 -1.05 -28.88 -20.45
C ALA A 711 -0.51 -30.30 -20.58
N ASP A 712 -0.26 -30.79 -21.79
CA ASP A 712 0.15 -32.18 -22.04
C ASP A 712 1.65 -32.27 -22.31
N THR A 713 2.12 -31.52 -23.31
CA THR A 713 3.53 -31.50 -23.74
C THR A 713 4.44 -30.70 -22.82
N LYS A 714 3.87 -29.86 -21.94
CA LYS A 714 4.59 -28.91 -21.08
C LYS A 714 5.44 -27.90 -21.83
N MET A 715 5.29 -27.79 -23.16
CA MET A 715 6.00 -26.79 -23.96
C MET A 715 5.38 -25.42 -23.75
N CYS A 716 6.22 -24.40 -23.56
CA CYS A 716 5.78 -23.00 -23.58
C CYS A 716 5.39 -22.63 -25.02
N ARG A 717 4.15 -22.20 -25.23
CA ARG A 717 3.65 -21.68 -26.50
C ARG A 717 3.82 -20.18 -26.66
N LYS A 718 3.80 -19.44 -25.54
CA LYS A 718 3.77 -17.98 -25.59
C LYS A 718 4.23 -17.38 -24.27
N THR A 719 5.11 -16.38 -24.37
CA THR A 719 5.50 -15.52 -23.25
C THR A 719 4.97 -14.12 -23.51
N ILE A 720 4.38 -13.49 -22.49
CA ILE A 720 3.68 -12.21 -22.63
C ILE A 720 4.05 -11.31 -21.47
N LEU A 721 4.31 -10.03 -21.76
CA LEU A 721 4.45 -9.03 -20.70
C LEU A 721 3.08 -8.78 -20.06
N GLY A 722 2.96 -9.12 -18.78
CA GLY A 722 1.79 -8.89 -17.96
C GLY A 722 1.77 -7.50 -17.30
N PRO A 723 0.77 -7.25 -16.45
CA PRO A 723 0.58 -5.95 -15.81
C PRO A 723 1.73 -5.54 -14.90
N THR A 724 2.38 -4.41 -15.19
CA THR A 724 3.50 -3.83 -14.42
C THR A 724 3.02 -2.88 -13.31
N PHE A 725 1.91 -3.23 -12.65
CA PHE A 725 1.29 -2.40 -11.61
C PHE A 725 1.99 -2.55 -10.24
N GLY A 726 3.17 -1.96 -10.12
CA GLY A 726 3.91 -1.79 -8.85
C GLY A 726 4.59 -3.05 -8.33
N SER A 727 3.86 -4.16 -8.13
CA SER A 727 4.41 -5.44 -7.70
C SER A 727 3.92 -6.59 -8.59
N PRO A 728 4.66 -7.72 -8.68
CA PRO A 728 4.26 -8.84 -9.51
C PRO A 728 2.92 -9.43 -9.08
N ILE A 729 2.27 -10.10 -10.02
CA ILE A 729 0.99 -10.78 -9.75
C ILE A 729 1.24 -11.94 -8.80
N ARG A 730 0.42 -12.01 -7.76
CA ARG A 730 0.47 -13.03 -6.71
C ARG A 730 -0.64 -14.08 -6.83
N LYS A 731 -1.75 -13.73 -7.47
CA LYS A 731 -2.88 -14.63 -7.70
C LYS A 731 -3.61 -14.23 -8.98
N ILE A 732 -4.05 -15.23 -9.73
CA ILE A 732 -4.90 -15.08 -10.91
C ILE A 732 -6.13 -16.00 -10.78
N GLY A 733 -7.20 -15.65 -11.46
CA GLY A 733 -8.36 -16.52 -11.63
C GLY A 733 -9.20 -16.09 -12.84
N ILE A 734 -9.94 -17.05 -13.40
CA ILE A 734 -10.82 -16.80 -14.54
C ILE A 734 -12.12 -16.19 -14.01
N LEU A 735 -12.59 -15.13 -14.66
CA LEU A 735 -13.90 -14.54 -14.37
C LEU A 735 -15.00 -15.44 -14.95
N PRO A 736 -15.97 -15.91 -14.14
CA PRO A 736 -17.10 -16.68 -14.65
C PRO A 736 -17.91 -15.90 -15.69
N LYS A 737 -18.43 -16.60 -16.70
CA LYS A 737 -19.21 -15.97 -17.78
C LYS A 737 -20.60 -15.56 -17.31
N LEU A 738 -21.01 -14.37 -17.70
CA LEU A 738 -22.38 -13.87 -17.56
C LEU A 738 -23.30 -14.37 -18.68
N ASP A 739 -22.82 -14.29 -19.91
CA ASP A 739 -23.53 -14.70 -21.11
C ASP A 739 -22.74 -15.82 -21.79
N GLU A 740 -23.31 -17.03 -21.86
CA GLU A 740 -22.68 -18.17 -22.55
C GLU A 740 -22.43 -17.88 -24.04
N ASN A 741 -23.19 -16.96 -24.62
CA ASN A 741 -23.06 -16.52 -26.02
C ASN A 741 -21.93 -15.50 -26.24
N SER A 742 -21.34 -14.95 -25.17
CA SER A 742 -20.19 -14.06 -25.29
C SER A 742 -18.91 -14.87 -25.47
N ASN A 743 -18.19 -14.56 -26.53
CA ASN A 743 -16.84 -15.10 -26.78
C ASN A 743 -15.77 -14.37 -25.95
N GLU A 744 -16.14 -13.34 -25.18
CA GLU A 744 -15.20 -12.54 -24.42
C GLU A 744 -15.00 -13.09 -23.01
N GLU A 745 -13.74 -13.20 -22.60
CA GLU A 745 -13.35 -13.74 -21.30
C GLU A 745 -12.29 -12.87 -20.65
N TYR A 746 -12.23 -12.95 -19.33
CA TYR A 746 -11.37 -12.07 -18.53
C TYR A 746 -10.69 -12.87 -17.43
N VAL A 747 -9.44 -12.51 -17.14
CA VAL A 747 -8.69 -12.97 -15.99
C VAL A 747 -8.67 -11.84 -14.97
N TYR A 748 -9.08 -12.12 -13.74
CA TYR A 748 -8.81 -11.21 -12.64
C TYR A 748 -7.45 -11.56 -12.02
N PHE A 749 -6.73 -10.54 -11.58
CA PHE A 749 -5.43 -10.71 -10.94
C PHE A 749 -5.32 -9.86 -9.69
N MET A 750 -4.41 -10.27 -8.81
CA MET A 750 -4.09 -9.58 -7.56
C MET A 750 -2.58 -9.45 -7.43
N THR A 751 -2.10 -8.25 -7.15
CA THR A 751 -0.70 -7.95 -6.80
C THR A 751 -0.56 -7.87 -5.28
N THR A 752 0.38 -7.10 -4.75
CA THR A 752 0.49 -6.91 -3.29
C THR A 752 -0.68 -6.10 -2.73
N ASP A 753 -1.03 -4.99 -3.38
CA ASP A 753 -2.00 -3.98 -2.91
C ASP A 753 -3.12 -3.69 -3.94
N LYS A 754 -2.93 -4.12 -5.21
CA LYS A 754 -3.85 -3.85 -6.31
C LYS A 754 -4.55 -5.11 -6.79
N ILE A 755 -5.73 -4.90 -7.36
CA ILE A 755 -6.48 -5.91 -8.08
C ILE A 755 -6.82 -5.36 -9.46
N GLY A 756 -6.97 -6.24 -10.43
CA GLY A 756 -7.24 -5.82 -11.79
C GLY A 756 -7.88 -6.89 -12.65
N LEU A 757 -8.22 -6.49 -13.87
CA LEU A 757 -8.76 -7.34 -14.91
C LEU A 757 -7.85 -7.28 -16.14
N GLN A 758 -7.71 -8.43 -16.79
CA GLN A 758 -6.98 -8.65 -18.02
C GLN A 758 -7.95 -9.31 -19.01
N ARG A 759 -8.11 -8.73 -20.20
CA ARG A 759 -8.90 -9.32 -21.28
C ARG A 759 -8.17 -10.52 -21.91
N LEU A 760 -8.94 -11.55 -22.26
CA LEU A 760 -8.49 -12.69 -23.04
C LEU A 760 -8.96 -12.58 -24.50
N PRO A 761 -8.21 -13.14 -25.48
CA PRO A 761 -6.94 -13.86 -25.30
C PRO A 761 -5.77 -12.96 -24.89
N LEU A 762 -4.74 -13.52 -24.26
CA LEU A 762 -3.57 -12.75 -23.84
C LEU A 762 -2.76 -12.28 -25.06
N THR A 763 -2.72 -10.97 -25.27
CA THR A 763 -2.02 -10.33 -26.41
C THR A 763 -0.75 -9.57 -26.02
N GLY A 764 -0.61 -9.16 -24.76
CA GLY A 764 0.43 -8.23 -24.30
C GLY A 764 0.11 -6.76 -24.53
N ASN A 765 -1.10 -6.45 -25.01
CA ASN A 765 -1.55 -5.07 -25.18
C ASN A 765 -1.76 -4.40 -23.80
N PRO A 766 -1.08 -3.27 -23.52
CA PRO A 766 -1.21 -2.59 -22.23
C PRO A 766 -2.60 -2.00 -21.97
N PHE A 767 -3.44 -1.82 -23.00
CA PHE A 767 -4.81 -1.34 -22.83
C PHE A 767 -5.84 -2.45 -22.55
N ASP A 768 -5.43 -3.72 -22.68
CA ASP A 768 -6.26 -4.88 -22.33
C ASP A 768 -6.25 -5.19 -20.82
N GLN A 769 -5.63 -4.33 -20.03
CA GLN A 769 -5.48 -4.47 -18.59
C GLN A 769 -5.75 -3.18 -17.84
N MET A 770 -6.25 -3.32 -16.62
CA MET A 770 -6.46 -2.21 -15.68
C MET A 770 -6.42 -2.73 -14.25
N ALA A 771 -5.97 -1.89 -13.32
CA ALA A 771 -5.92 -2.22 -11.90
C ALA A 771 -6.27 -1.02 -11.01
N ILE A 772 -6.84 -1.32 -9.85
CA ILE A 772 -7.13 -0.37 -8.77
C ILE A 772 -6.53 -0.86 -7.46
N ILE A 773 -6.35 0.05 -6.50
CA ILE A 773 -5.93 -0.30 -5.13
C ILE A 773 -7.14 -0.89 -4.41
N ALA A 774 -7.08 -2.18 -4.06
CA ALA A 774 -8.17 -2.84 -3.33
C ALA A 774 -8.11 -2.57 -1.84
N HIS A 775 -6.89 -2.59 -1.29
CA HIS A 775 -6.55 -2.30 0.10
C HIS A 775 -5.19 -1.59 0.11
N PRO A 776 -4.96 -0.61 0.99
CA PRO A 776 -3.68 0.11 1.09
C PRO A 776 -2.59 -0.77 1.71
N ASN A 777 -3.01 -1.78 2.47
CA ASN A 777 -2.14 -2.85 2.96
C ASN A 777 -2.09 -4.00 1.94
N ARG A 778 -1.48 -5.11 2.34
CA ARG A 778 -1.43 -6.32 1.53
C ARG A 778 -2.80 -6.97 1.40
N VAL A 779 -3.26 -7.20 0.18
CA VAL A 779 -4.43 -8.04 -0.10
C VAL A 779 -4.09 -9.50 0.24
N SER A 780 -4.91 -10.11 1.09
CA SER A 780 -4.73 -11.51 1.51
C SER A 780 -5.31 -12.49 0.51
N ASP A 781 -6.55 -12.27 0.07
CA ASP A 781 -7.21 -13.14 -0.91
C ASP A 781 -8.20 -12.37 -1.81
N ILE A 782 -8.46 -12.92 -3.00
CA ILE A 782 -9.42 -12.44 -4.02
C ILE A 782 -10.24 -13.61 -4.60
N ARG A 783 -11.55 -13.41 -4.76
CA ARG A 783 -12.46 -14.35 -5.45
C ARG A 783 -13.55 -13.63 -6.23
N ALA A 784 -13.96 -14.22 -7.36
CA ALA A 784 -15.10 -13.76 -8.14
C ALA A 784 -16.40 -14.38 -7.65
N SER A 785 -17.52 -13.66 -7.79
CA SER A 785 -18.86 -14.24 -7.66
C SER A 785 -19.10 -15.30 -8.73
N TYR A 786 -20.01 -16.23 -8.47
CA TYR A 786 -20.34 -17.30 -9.44
C TYR A 786 -20.87 -16.76 -10.77
N ASP A 787 -21.49 -15.58 -10.75
CA ASP A 787 -22.03 -14.88 -11.92
C ASP A 787 -21.04 -13.88 -12.53
N GLY A 788 -19.81 -13.77 -12.01
CA GLY A 788 -18.79 -12.85 -12.54
C GLY A 788 -19.09 -11.35 -12.39
N LYS A 789 -20.20 -10.95 -11.76
CA LYS A 789 -20.56 -9.53 -11.55
C LYS A 789 -19.72 -8.85 -10.48
N TYR A 790 -19.22 -9.61 -9.51
CA TYR A 790 -18.53 -9.06 -8.35
C TYR A 790 -17.17 -9.72 -8.11
N LEU A 791 -16.22 -8.94 -7.61
CA LEU A 791 -14.98 -9.42 -7.01
C LEU A 791 -15.00 -9.11 -5.51
N PHE A 792 -14.58 -10.07 -4.70
CA PHE A 792 -14.42 -9.94 -3.27
C PHE A 792 -12.96 -9.98 -2.90
N THR A 793 -12.51 -9.06 -2.05
CA THR A 793 -11.13 -8.96 -1.60
C THR A 793 -11.06 -8.89 -0.09
N SER A 794 -10.09 -9.57 0.52
CA SER A 794 -9.76 -9.41 1.94
C SER A 794 -8.45 -8.66 2.10
N GLY A 795 -8.40 -7.74 3.05
CA GLY A 795 -7.21 -6.92 3.31
C GLY A 795 -6.34 -7.42 4.47
N GLY A 796 -6.62 -8.61 5.00
CA GLY A 796 -5.84 -9.22 6.07
C GLY A 796 -5.87 -8.37 7.33
N LEU A 797 -4.82 -7.59 7.55
CA LEU A 797 -4.57 -6.81 8.77
C LEU A 797 -5.45 -5.57 8.92
N ASP A 798 -6.08 -5.08 7.85
CA ASP A 798 -7.09 -4.01 7.96
C ASP A 798 -8.45 -4.52 8.45
N ASN A 799 -8.61 -5.83 8.62
CA ASN A 799 -9.83 -6.51 9.09
C ASN A 799 -11.05 -6.28 8.18
N CYS A 800 -10.85 -5.91 6.92
CA CYS A 800 -11.92 -5.53 6.00
C CYS A 800 -12.05 -6.49 4.82
N VAL A 801 -13.27 -6.60 4.30
CA VAL A 801 -13.61 -7.28 3.04
C VAL A 801 -14.34 -6.29 2.15
N HIS A 802 -13.85 -6.10 0.92
CA HIS A 802 -14.48 -5.21 -0.06
C HIS A 802 -15.16 -6.02 -1.16
N MET A 803 -16.37 -5.61 -1.53
CA MET A 803 -17.12 -6.10 -2.68
C MET A 803 -17.05 -5.05 -3.79
N LEU A 804 -16.60 -5.46 -4.97
CA LEU A 804 -16.44 -4.60 -6.14
C LEU A 804 -17.29 -5.14 -7.29
N SER A 805 -18.03 -4.29 -7.98
CA SER A 805 -18.69 -4.67 -9.24
C SER A 805 -17.71 -4.61 -10.40
N VAL A 806 -17.90 -5.53 -11.33
CA VAL A 806 -17.11 -5.70 -12.54
C VAL A 806 -17.92 -5.23 -13.75
N ASN A 807 -17.38 -4.26 -14.49
CA ASN A 807 -17.91 -3.81 -15.77
C ASN A 807 -16.87 -4.02 -16.89
N PRO A 808 -16.91 -5.17 -17.58
CA PRO A 808 -15.92 -5.52 -18.60
C PRO A 808 -16.01 -4.66 -19.87
N GLN A 809 -17.17 -4.05 -20.15
CA GLN A 809 -17.40 -3.24 -21.36
C GLN A 809 -16.51 -1.99 -21.40
N VAL A 810 -16.20 -1.41 -20.24
CA VAL A 810 -15.33 -0.25 -20.13
C VAL A 810 -13.90 -0.60 -20.54
N LEU A 811 -13.41 -1.78 -20.14
CA LEU A 811 -12.08 -2.26 -20.54
C LEU A 811 -12.00 -2.51 -22.04
N GLN A 812 -13.10 -3.01 -22.64
CA GLN A 812 -13.20 -3.18 -24.09
C GLN A 812 -13.14 -1.83 -24.83
N ALA A 813 -13.88 -0.81 -24.36
CA ALA A 813 -13.82 0.53 -24.91
C ALA A 813 -12.41 1.15 -24.78
N GLN A 814 -11.76 0.96 -23.62
CA GLN A 814 -10.37 1.39 -23.41
C GLN A 814 -9.41 0.73 -24.41
N ALA A 815 -9.52 -0.58 -24.61
CA ALA A 815 -8.69 -1.32 -25.55
C ALA A 815 -8.87 -0.82 -26.99
N GLN A 816 -10.09 -0.45 -27.38
CA GLN A 816 -10.37 0.13 -28.70
C GLN A 816 -9.78 1.53 -28.87
N LEU A 817 -9.83 2.38 -27.83
CA LEU A 817 -9.23 3.72 -27.81
C LEU A 817 -7.69 3.68 -27.80
N GLY A 818 -7.09 2.61 -27.27
CA GLY A 818 -5.65 2.41 -27.18
C GLY A 818 -4.91 2.35 -28.52
N GLY A 819 -5.65 2.10 -29.62
CA GLY A 819 -5.15 1.89 -30.97
C GLY A 819 -5.16 0.42 -31.37
N LYS A 820 -5.22 0.14 -32.67
CA LYS A 820 -5.18 -1.23 -33.21
C LYS A 820 -3.74 -1.66 -33.53
N ASP A 821 -3.53 -2.98 -33.57
CA ASP A 821 -2.30 -3.65 -33.99
C ASP A 821 -1.06 -3.25 -33.16
N LEU A 822 -0.12 -2.51 -33.76
CA LEU A 822 1.19 -2.20 -33.17
C LEU A 822 1.20 -0.91 -32.35
N ILE A 823 0.18 -0.07 -32.49
CA ILE A 823 0.12 1.24 -31.81
C ILE A 823 0.29 1.10 -30.28
N PRO A 824 -0.34 0.11 -29.61
CA PRO A 824 -0.11 -0.09 -28.18
C PRO A 824 1.32 -0.48 -27.83
N PHE A 825 1.97 -1.29 -28.68
CA PHE A 825 3.33 -1.79 -28.45
C PHE A 825 4.37 -0.69 -28.64
N TYR A 826 4.18 0.22 -29.59
CA TYR A 826 5.05 1.38 -29.73
C TYR A 826 5.06 2.26 -28.48
N LYS A 827 3.94 2.38 -27.75
CA LYS A 827 3.90 3.13 -26.48
C LYS A 827 4.73 2.49 -25.36
N LEU A 828 5.07 1.21 -25.49
CA LEU A 828 5.95 0.51 -24.54
C LEU A 828 7.44 0.69 -24.90
N LEU A 829 7.76 1.13 -26.12
CA LEU A 829 9.13 1.48 -26.48
C LEU A 829 9.47 2.90 -26.01
N GLU A 830 10.69 3.09 -25.52
CA GLU A 830 11.17 4.41 -25.14
C GLU A 830 11.28 5.30 -26.39
N GLY A 831 10.70 6.50 -26.33
CA GLY A 831 10.60 7.40 -27.50
C GLY A 831 9.55 7.00 -28.54
N GLY A 832 8.85 5.88 -28.36
CA GLY A 832 7.78 5.45 -29.26
C GLY A 832 8.25 5.01 -30.65
N ARG A 833 7.38 5.15 -31.65
CA ARG A 833 7.70 4.79 -33.04
C ARG A 833 8.81 5.65 -33.66
N GLU A 834 8.94 6.89 -33.20
CA GLU A 834 9.98 7.82 -33.67
C GLU A 834 11.22 7.82 -32.75
N GLY A 835 11.26 6.93 -31.77
CA GLY A 835 12.35 6.81 -30.81
C GLY A 835 13.61 6.20 -31.41
N GLU A 836 14.75 6.44 -30.74
CA GLU A 836 16.05 5.92 -31.15
C GLU A 836 16.09 4.40 -31.15
N ILE A 837 15.49 3.75 -30.14
CA ILE A 837 15.41 2.28 -30.03
C ILE A 837 14.70 1.67 -31.24
N PHE A 838 13.61 2.28 -31.72
CA PHE A 838 12.90 1.77 -32.89
C PHE A 838 13.76 1.91 -34.16
N ARG A 839 14.48 3.02 -34.31
CA ARG A 839 15.42 3.20 -35.44
C ARG A 839 16.56 2.19 -35.39
N GLU A 840 17.11 1.96 -34.21
CA GLU A 840 18.15 0.95 -33.98
C GLU A 840 17.65 -0.46 -34.31
N MET A 841 16.44 -0.83 -33.88
CA MET A 841 15.81 -2.10 -34.27
C MET A 841 15.71 -2.24 -35.78
N GLN A 842 15.30 -1.19 -36.50
CA GLN A 842 15.24 -1.22 -37.95
C GLN A 842 16.63 -1.43 -38.57
N GLU A 843 17.63 -0.67 -38.13
CA GLU A 843 19.00 -0.78 -38.62
C GLU A 843 19.60 -2.17 -38.36
N LEU A 844 19.40 -2.74 -37.16
CA LEU A 844 19.84 -4.09 -36.81
C LEU A 844 19.12 -5.18 -37.61
N PHE A 845 17.82 -4.99 -37.88
CA PHE A 845 17.06 -5.92 -38.71
C PHE A 845 17.60 -5.95 -40.15
N TYR A 846 17.89 -4.77 -40.73
CA TYR A 846 18.54 -4.68 -42.04
C TYR A 846 19.95 -5.28 -42.02
N TYR A 847 20.73 -5.01 -40.97
CA TYR A 847 22.07 -5.58 -40.82
C TYR A 847 22.04 -7.11 -40.75
N SER A 848 21.08 -7.69 -40.05
CA SER A 848 20.94 -9.14 -39.90
C SER A 848 20.60 -9.83 -41.22
N GLN A 849 19.76 -9.21 -42.06
CA GLN A 849 19.50 -9.69 -43.42
C GLN A 849 20.77 -9.73 -44.28
N LEU A 850 21.65 -8.72 -44.12
CA LEU A 850 22.92 -8.64 -44.83
C LEU A 850 23.93 -9.66 -44.30
N ARG A 851 23.94 -9.92 -42.99
CA ARG A 851 24.82 -10.91 -42.34
C ARG A 851 24.47 -12.33 -42.77
N TYR A 852 23.19 -12.68 -42.80
CA TYR A 852 22.72 -14.02 -43.20
C TYR A 852 23.09 -14.40 -44.63
N GLN A 853 23.23 -13.42 -45.54
CA GLN A 853 23.62 -13.64 -46.94
C GLN A 853 25.14 -13.71 -47.16
N ASP A 854 25.91 -13.84 -46.09
CA ASP A 854 27.37 -13.69 -46.00
C ASP A 854 27.89 -12.30 -46.35
N ILE A 855 28.70 -11.75 -45.44
CA ILE A 855 29.34 -10.43 -45.59
C ILE A 855 30.29 -10.42 -46.81
N HIS A 856 30.81 -11.59 -47.20
CA HIS A 856 31.81 -11.77 -48.26
C HIS A 856 31.23 -12.15 -49.64
N ARG A 857 29.90 -12.19 -49.80
CA ARG A 857 29.29 -12.53 -51.07
C ARG A 857 29.37 -11.39 -52.09
N PHE A 858 29.85 -11.68 -53.29
CA PHE A 858 29.99 -10.73 -54.41
C PHE A 858 28.73 -10.59 -55.28
N ASP A 859 27.72 -11.42 -55.06
CA ASP A 859 26.42 -11.36 -55.75
C ASP A 859 25.56 -10.20 -55.25
N ARG A 860 24.55 -9.80 -56.04
CA ARG A 860 23.57 -8.80 -55.64
C ARG A 860 22.76 -9.31 -54.43
N ARG A 861 22.78 -8.55 -53.33
CA ARG A 861 22.01 -8.86 -52.12
C ARG A 861 20.52 -8.61 -52.32
N GLU A 862 19.68 -9.49 -51.78
CA GLU A 862 18.23 -9.37 -51.81
C GLU A 862 17.74 -8.87 -50.45
N ILE A 863 17.17 -7.66 -50.39
CA ILE A 863 16.59 -7.13 -49.15
C ILE A 863 15.17 -7.68 -49.07
N SER A 864 14.93 -8.57 -48.11
CA SER A 864 13.60 -9.10 -47.82
C SER A 864 12.93 -8.25 -46.73
N ALA A 865 11.64 -8.48 -46.45
CA ALA A 865 10.96 -7.86 -45.31
C ALA A 865 11.11 -8.68 -44.00
N LYS A 866 11.85 -9.80 -44.04
CA LYS A 866 11.91 -10.80 -42.98
C LYS A 866 13.34 -11.23 -42.65
N ILE A 867 13.53 -11.81 -41.47
CA ILE A 867 14.77 -12.49 -41.07
C ILE A 867 14.46 -13.94 -40.68
N PRO A 868 15.40 -14.88 -40.90
CA PRO A 868 15.24 -16.26 -40.44
C PRO A 868 15.30 -16.34 -38.92
N LEU A 869 14.63 -17.35 -38.33
CA LEU A 869 14.55 -17.49 -36.86
C LEU A 869 15.92 -17.63 -36.17
N SER A 870 16.94 -18.12 -36.87
CA SER A 870 18.31 -18.23 -36.35
C SER A 870 18.95 -16.88 -36.02
N GLU A 871 18.46 -15.78 -36.59
CA GLU A 871 18.99 -14.43 -36.35
C GLU A 871 18.37 -13.75 -35.11
N ILE A 872 17.25 -14.27 -34.58
CA ILE A 872 16.54 -13.67 -33.42
C ILE A 872 17.47 -13.48 -32.21
N PRO A 873 18.28 -14.47 -31.78
CA PRO A 873 19.15 -14.30 -30.61
C PRO A 873 20.17 -13.19 -30.79
N PHE A 874 20.72 -13.02 -32.00
CA PHE A 874 21.72 -11.98 -32.26
C PHE A 874 21.11 -10.58 -32.22
N VAL A 875 19.91 -10.39 -32.80
CA VAL A 875 19.21 -9.09 -32.75
C VAL A 875 18.78 -8.74 -31.32
N MET A 876 18.26 -9.71 -30.56
CA MET A 876 17.91 -9.52 -29.15
C MET A 876 19.12 -9.06 -28.32
N ARG A 877 20.26 -9.75 -28.47
CA ARG A 877 21.52 -9.44 -27.78
C ARG A 877 22.06 -8.06 -28.18
N ALA A 878 21.98 -7.70 -29.46
CA ALA A 878 22.41 -6.39 -29.95
C ALA A 878 21.56 -5.23 -29.39
N LEU A 879 20.27 -5.46 -29.14
CA LEU A 879 19.36 -4.50 -28.49
C LEU A 879 19.54 -4.41 -26.96
N GLY A 880 20.51 -5.15 -26.40
CA GLY A 880 20.82 -5.13 -24.97
C GLY A 880 19.98 -6.10 -24.12
N TYR A 881 19.22 -7.01 -24.73
CA TYR A 881 18.57 -8.12 -24.03
C TYR A 881 19.34 -9.42 -24.24
N TYR A 882 19.76 -10.05 -23.14
CA TYR A 882 20.59 -11.26 -23.17
C TYR A 882 19.76 -12.47 -22.70
N PRO A 883 18.98 -13.11 -23.59
CA PRO A 883 18.17 -14.27 -23.25
C PRO A 883 19.04 -15.50 -22.99
N THR A 884 18.56 -16.35 -22.08
CA THR A 884 19.08 -17.71 -21.84
C THR A 884 18.79 -18.64 -23.02
N GLU A 885 19.50 -19.75 -23.14
CA GLU A 885 19.25 -20.75 -24.19
C GLU A 885 17.83 -21.32 -24.10
N GLN A 886 17.31 -21.54 -22.87
CA GLN A 886 15.90 -21.90 -22.70
C GLN A 886 14.95 -20.83 -23.26
N GLU A 887 15.18 -19.54 -22.98
CA GLU A 887 14.34 -18.44 -23.49
C GLU A 887 14.46 -18.30 -25.01
N ILE A 888 15.64 -18.56 -25.59
CA ILE A 888 15.84 -18.60 -27.03
C ILE A 888 14.99 -19.69 -27.67
N GLU A 889 15.02 -20.90 -27.11
CA GLU A 889 14.16 -21.99 -27.57
C GLU A 889 12.67 -21.63 -27.44
N GLU A 890 12.25 -21.01 -26.33
CA GLU A 890 10.88 -20.53 -26.13
C GLU A 890 10.47 -19.49 -27.19
N MET A 891 11.32 -18.50 -27.47
CA MET A 891 11.09 -17.48 -28.51
C MET A 891 10.96 -18.09 -29.91
N ILE A 892 11.87 -18.99 -30.27
CA ILE A 892 11.86 -19.67 -31.57
C ILE A 892 10.61 -20.53 -31.69
N ASN A 893 10.25 -21.27 -30.64
CA ASN A 893 9.06 -22.12 -30.63
C ASN A 893 7.77 -21.29 -30.72
N GLU A 894 7.68 -20.16 -30.00
CA GLU A 894 6.53 -19.25 -30.08
C GLU A 894 6.26 -18.81 -31.53
N VAL A 895 7.31 -18.40 -32.26
CA VAL A 895 7.18 -17.95 -33.65
C VAL A 895 6.93 -19.13 -34.59
N LYS A 896 7.72 -20.20 -34.46
CA LYS A 896 7.65 -21.39 -35.33
C LYS A 896 6.27 -22.05 -35.34
N PHE A 897 5.61 -22.09 -34.18
CA PHE A 897 4.31 -22.73 -34.01
C PHE A 897 3.12 -21.75 -34.03
N SER A 898 3.36 -20.44 -34.20
CA SER A 898 2.34 -19.38 -34.14
C SER A 898 1.09 -19.62 -34.99
N THR A 899 1.24 -20.19 -36.19
CA THR A 899 0.15 -20.48 -37.13
C THR A 899 -0.02 -21.97 -37.43
N TYR A 900 0.70 -22.84 -36.72
CA TYR A 900 0.78 -24.27 -37.03
C TYR A 900 -0.56 -24.99 -36.89
N ILE A 901 -1.39 -24.60 -35.92
CA ILE A 901 -2.71 -25.23 -35.70
C ILE A 901 -3.62 -24.99 -36.91
N ASP A 902 -3.64 -23.76 -37.44
CA ASP A 902 -4.53 -23.39 -38.55
C ASP A 902 -3.98 -23.82 -39.92
N THR A 903 -2.66 -23.70 -40.11
CA THR A 903 -2.01 -23.88 -41.43
C THR A 903 -1.32 -25.23 -41.60
N LYS A 904 -1.00 -25.92 -40.49
CA LYS A 904 -0.14 -27.13 -40.45
C LYS A 904 1.27 -26.92 -41.04
N THR A 905 1.68 -25.68 -41.25
CA THR A 905 3.01 -25.31 -41.74
C THR A 905 3.80 -24.61 -40.64
N TYR A 906 5.11 -24.87 -40.59
CA TYR A 906 6.02 -24.17 -39.70
C TYR A 906 6.39 -22.81 -40.29
N VAL A 907 6.48 -21.81 -39.42
CA VAL A 907 7.02 -20.50 -39.78
C VAL A 907 8.54 -20.55 -39.62
N GLU A 908 9.28 -20.19 -40.67
CA GLU A 908 10.76 -20.21 -40.69
C GLU A 908 11.38 -18.80 -40.64
N ASP A 909 10.58 -17.76 -40.87
CA ASP A 909 11.02 -16.37 -40.91
C ASP A 909 10.05 -15.44 -40.16
N ILE A 910 10.59 -14.38 -39.54
CA ILE A 910 9.83 -13.36 -38.80
C ILE A 910 9.96 -11.98 -39.46
N ASP A 911 8.90 -11.18 -39.42
CA ASP A 911 8.93 -9.78 -39.87
C ASP A 911 9.30 -8.81 -38.73
N LEU A 912 9.59 -7.55 -39.06
CA LEU A 912 9.96 -6.55 -38.05
C LEU A 912 8.83 -6.30 -37.02
N ASN A 913 7.57 -6.37 -37.45
CA ASN A 913 6.43 -6.03 -36.60
C ASN A 913 6.19 -7.08 -35.52
N ASP A 914 6.23 -8.36 -35.90
CA ASP A 914 6.11 -9.48 -34.98
C ASP A 914 7.37 -9.62 -34.14
N PHE A 915 8.55 -9.27 -34.67
CA PHE A 915 9.78 -9.15 -33.87
C PHE A 915 9.65 -8.11 -32.76
N ILE A 916 9.05 -6.93 -33.02
CA ILE A 916 8.84 -5.91 -31.98
C ILE A 916 7.93 -6.43 -30.85
N LYS A 917 6.86 -7.16 -31.20
CA LYS A 917 5.98 -7.79 -30.20
C LYS A 917 6.75 -8.83 -29.38
N LEU A 918 7.54 -9.68 -30.05
CA LEU A 918 8.37 -10.69 -29.41
C LEU A 918 9.39 -10.02 -28.46
N TYR A 919 10.10 -9.00 -28.92
CA TYR A 919 11.06 -8.24 -28.11
C TYR A 919 10.41 -7.64 -26.85
N ILE A 920 9.27 -6.97 -26.98
CA ILE A 920 8.59 -6.35 -25.83
C ILE A 920 8.10 -7.40 -24.83
N ASN A 921 7.60 -8.52 -25.34
CA ASN A 921 7.06 -9.59 -24.50
C ASN A 921 8.14 -10.39 -23.77
N HIS A 922 9.33 -10.55 -24.34
CA HIS A 922 10.43 -11.32 -23.73
C HIS A 922 11.39 -10.45 -22.92
N ARG A 923 11.67 -9.20 -23.33
CA ARG A 923 12.61 -8.33 -22.59
C ARG A 923 12.18 -8.08 -21.13
N PRO A 924 13.12 -7.89 -20.19
CA PRO A 924 12.80 -7.58 -18.80
C PRO A 924 11.89 -6.36 -18.68
N ALA A 925 10.91 -6.43 -17.76
CA ALA A 925 9.97 -5.32 -17.54
C ALA A 925 10.66 -4.08 -16.96
N PHE A 926 11.75 -4.30 -16.21
CA PHE A 926 12.57 -3.26 -15.60
C PHE A 926 14.04 -3.58 -15.89
N GLY A 927 14.84 -2.55 -16.11
CA GLY A 927 16.30 -2.71 -16.26
C GLY A 927 16.95 -3.21 -14.97
N LEU A 928 18.21 -3.63 -15.08
CA LEU A 928 19.01 -4.09 -13.93
C LEU A 928 19.06 -3.01 -12.85
N ASN A 929 18.71 -3.38 -11.61
CA ASN A 929 18.79 -2.51 -10.45
C ASN A 929 20.13 -2.75 -9.73
N PRO A 930 20.88 -1.69 -9.34
CA PRO A 930 22.06 -1.79 -8.48
C PRO A 930 21.90 -2.69 -7.24
N ALA A 931 20.70 -2.68 -6.65
CA ALA A 931 20.38 -3.47 -5.47
C ALA A 931 20.38 -4.98 -5.75
N ASP A 932 19.94 -5.39 -6.95
CA ASP A 932 19.86 -6.79 -7.35
C ASP A 932 21.24 -7.36 -7.59
N LEU A 933 22.13 -6.59 -8.25
CA LEU A 933 23.55 -6.92 -8.39
C LEU A 933 24.23 -7.07 -7.03
N THR A 934 23.97 -6.13 -6.13
CA THR A 934 24.50 -6.19 -4.75
C THR A 934 24.00 -7.43 -4.02
N HIS A 935 22.72 -7.77 -4.17
CA HIS A 935 22.14 -8.97 -3.56
C HIS A 935 22.77 -10.25 -4.12
N ALA A 936 22.90 -10.36 -5.45
CA ALA A 936 23.52 -11.51 -6.10
C ALA A 936 24.95 -11.74 -5.61
N PHE A 937 25.79 -10.69 -5.54
CA PHE A 937 27.15 -10.80 -5.03
C PHE A 937 27.20 -11.17 -3.54
N ASN A 938 26.26 -10.69 -2.72
CA ASN A 938 26.18 -11.10 -1.32
C ASN A 938 25.83 -12.60 -1.21
N VAL A 939 24.88 -13.10 -2.01
CA VAL A 939 24.50 -14.52 -2.00
C VAL A 939 25.65 -15.40 -2.45
N LEU A 940 26.33 -15.04 -3.54
CA LEU A 940 27.48 -15.77 -4.05
C LEU A 940 28.65 -15.72 -3.07
N SER A 941 28.92 -14.58 -2.45
CA SER A 941 30.00 -14.45 -1.46
C SER A 941 29.69 -15.23 -0.17
N ASP A 942 28.45 -15.18 0.33
CA ASP A 942 28.03 -15.93 1.53
C ASP A 942 28.13 -17.46 1.32
N GLN A 943 27.94 -17.96 0.09
CA GLN A 943 28.10 -19.38 -0.26
C GLN A 943 29.56 -19.79 -0.44
N LEU A 944 30.42 -18.88 -0.90
CA LEU A 944 31.79 -19.19 -1.31
C LEU A 944 32.86 -18.76 -0.30
N ASN A 945 32.56 -17.83 0.63
CA ASN A 945 33.50 -17.29 1.60
C ASN A 945 32.95 -17.35 3.03
N SER A 946 33.76 -17.84 3.98
CA SER A 946 33.39 -17.92 5.40
C SER A 946 33.68 -16.66 6.24
N ASN A 947 34.10 -15.55 5.61
CA ASN A 947 34.58 -14.35 6.33
C ASN A 947 33.61 -13.17 6.24
N ASN A 948 33.34 -12.52 7.38
CA ASN A 948 32.44 -11.37 7.59
C ASN A 948 32.94 -10.03 6.95
N GLY A 949 33.61 -10.08 5.79
CA GLY A 949 34.17 -8.93 5.07
C GLY A 949 33.23 -8.33 4.00
N GLN A 950 33.77 -7.49 3.11
CA GLN A 950 33.05 -7.10 1.89
C GLN A 950 32.76 -8.34 1.03
N PRO A 951 31.66 -8.39 0.26
CA PRO A 951 31.38 -9.51 -0.62
C PRO A 951 32.42 -9.55 -1.76
N GLU A 952 33.39 -10.44 -1.62
CA GLU A 952 34.44 -10.70 -2.61
C GLU A 952 34.18 -12.08 -3.23
N ILE A 953 34.55 -12.30 -4.49
CA ILE A 953 34.49 -13.61 -5.13
C ILE A 953 35.88 -13.93 -5.67
N TYR A 954 36.41 -15.10 -5.31
CA TYR A 954 37.67 -15.58 -5.88
C TYR A 954 37.48 -15.99 -7.33
N ARG A 955 38.46 -15.66 -8.18
CA ARG A 955 38.43 -15.95 -9.61
C ARG A 955 38.11 -17.41 -9.92
N GLU A 956 38.79 -18.35 -9.27
CA GLU A 956 38.58 -19.79 -9.48
C GLU A 956 37.14 -20.21 -9.21
N ASN A 957 36.55 -19.68 -8.14
CA ASN A 957 35.15 -19.95 -7.80
C ASN A 957 34.19 -19.34 -8.82
N LEU A 958 34.47 -18.13 -9.33
CA LEU A 958 33.65 -17.49 -10.35
C LEU A 958 33.68 -18.27 -11.68
N LEU A 959 34.87 -18.69 -12.12
CA LEU A 959 35.04 -19.48 -13.34
C LEU A 959 34.36 -20.85 -13.20
N CYS A 960 34.57 -21.51 -12.07
CA CYS A 960 33.93 -22.78 -11.74
C CYS A 960 32.39 -22.64 -11.75
N LEU A 961 31.84 -21.56 -11.19
CA LEU A 961 30.40 -21.29 -11.21
C LEU A 961 29.87 -21.14 -12.64
N LEU A 962 30.54 -20.35 -13.49
CA LEU A 962 30.14 -20.13 -14.88
C LEU A 962 30.25 -21.40 -15.75
N GLN A 963 31.21 -22.28 -15.44
CA GLN A 963 31.41 -23.55 -16.15
C GLN A 963 30.48 -24.66 -15.65
N GLN A 964 30.08 -24.68 -14.37
CA GLN A 964 29.39 -25.83 -13.77
C GLN A 964 27.91 -25.60 -13.45
N TYR A 965 27.48 -24.35 -13.21
CA TYR A 965 26.13 -24.05 -12.74
C TYR A 965 25.33 -23.27 -13.78
N GLY A 966 24.13 -23.77 -14.09
CA GLY A 966 23.23 -23.13 -15.05
C GLY A 966 23.47 -23.64 -16.48
N GLU A 967 23.51 -22.73 -17.44
CA GLU A 967 23.84 -23.06 -18.83
C GLU A 967 25.37 -23.09 -18.94
N HIS A 968 25.90 -24.27 -19.26
CA HIS A 968 27.34 -24.50 -19.30
C HIS A 968 28.00 -23.65 -20.38
N ILE A 969 28.89 -22.75 -19.97
CA ILE A 969 29.73 -21.98 -20.89
C ILE A 969 31.03 -22.76 -21.09
N ASN A 970 31.35 -23.06 -22.35
CA ASN A 970 32.58 -23.78 -22.68
C ASN A 970 33.81 -22.86 -22.48
N ASP A 971 34.98 -23.44 -22.23
CA ASP A 971 36.23 -22.68 -22.01
C ASP A 971 36.55 -21.72 -23.16
N TYR A 972 36.24 -22.15 -24.38
CA TYR A 972 36.39 -21.36 -25.59
C TYR A 972 35.44 -20.16 -25.65
N GLU A 973 34.15 -20.41 -25.43
CA GLU A 973 33.12 -19.37 -25.41
C GLU A 973 33.40 -18.34 -24.32
N MET A 974 33.87 -18.81 -23.16
CA MET A 974 34.26 -17.95 -22.05
C MET A 974 35.44 -17.05 -22.42
N ALA A 975 36.48 -17.60 -23.06
CA ALA A 975 37.64 -16.83 -23.52
C ALA A 975 37.24 -15.79 -24.57
N GLU A 976 36.37 -16.15 -25.51
CA GLU A 976 35.84 -15.24 -26.54
C GLU A 976 34.99 -14.11 -25.92
N CYS A 977 34.08 -14.43 -25.00
CA CYS A 977 33.26 -13.44 -24.29
C CYS A 977 34.14 -12.45 -23.51
N LEU A 978 35.16 -12.94 -22.81
CA LEU A 978 36.08 -12.09 -22.04
C LEU A 978 36.97 -11.24 -22.94
N ALA A 979 37.45 -11.78 -24.07
CA ALA A 979 38.22 -11.02 -25.05
C ALA A 979 37.42 -9.85 -25.64
N ASN A 980 36.14 -10.10 -25.95
CA ASN A 980 35.21 -9.09 -26.43
C ASN A 980 34.91 -8.02 -25.37
N LEU A 981 34.57 -8.40 -24.13
CA LEU A 981 34.28 -7.46 -23.03
C LEU A 981 35.48 -6.53 -22.73
N LEU A 982 36.69 -7.10 -22.75
CA LEU A 982 37.91 -6.37 -22.46
C LEU A 982 38.45 -5.57 -23.67
N ASN A 983 37.80 -5.66 -24.84
CA ASN A 983 38.23 -5.05 -26.11
C ASN A 983 39.65 -5.45 -26.53
N LEU A 984 39.99 -6.74 -26.40
CA LEU A 984 41.30 -7.27 -26.81
C LEU A 984 41.37 -7.58 -28.32
N ASN A 985 40.34 -7.18 -29.08
CA ASN A 985 40.06 -7.54 -30.47
C ASN A 985 40.97 -6.89 -31.53
N HIS A 986 42.07 -6.25 -31.15
CA HIS A 986 42.99 -5.68 -32.13
C HIS A 986 43.97 -6.69 -32.75
N GLU A 987 44.07 -7.92 -32.23
CA GLU A 987 45.03 -8.93 -32.75
C GLU A 987 44.48 -10.37 -32.88
N THR A 988 43.23 -10.68 -32.52
CA THR A 988 42.85 -12.07 -32.14
C THR A 988 41.72 -12.74 -32.91
N THR A 989 41.12 -12.12 -33.94
CA THR A 989 40.01 -12.78 -34.67
C THR A 989 40.46 -14.04 -35.42
N GLU A 990 41.74 -14.14 -35.81
CA GLU A 990 42.34 -15.36 -36.40
C GLU A 990 42.93 -16.32 -35.34
N MET A 991 43.07 -15.91 -34.08
CA MET A 991 43.68 -16.73 -33.03
C MET A 991 42.72 -17.77 -32.46
N PHE A 992 41.45 -17.42 -32.29
CA PHE A 992 40.50 -18.29 -31.59
C PHE A 992 40.24 -19.58 -32.38
N ASP A 993 40.10 -19.54 -33.71
CA ASP A 993 39.94 -20.77 -34.53
C ASP A 993 41.09 -21.81 -34.40
N THR A 994 42.23 -21.41 -33.80
CA THR A 994 43.42 -22.25 -33.59
C THR A 994 43.77 -22.54 -32.12
N MET A 995 43.02 -21.99 -31.17
CA MET A 995 43.33 -22.03 -29.73
C MET A 995 42.86 -23.36 -29.10
N ASN A 996 43.73 -24.03 -28.34
CA ASN A 996 43.34 -25.21 -27.55
C ASN A 996 42.79 -24.79 -26.17
N ALA A 997 42.17 -25.72 -25.44
CA ALA A 997 41.57 -25.43 -24.14
C ALA A 997 42.57 -24.91 -23.09
N ASP A 998 43.82 -25.41 -23.11
CA ASP A 998 44.86 -24.99 -22.16
C ASP A 998 45.29 -23.52 -22.42
N ASP A 999 45.41 -23.13 -23.68
CA ASP A 999 45.73 -21.76 -24.10
C ASP A 999 44.58 -20.80 -23.75
N ALA A 1000 43.33 -21.24 -23.90
CA ALA A 1000 42.13 -20.49 -23.50
C ALA A 1000 42.08 -20.26 -21.98
N CYS A 1001 42.33 -21.30 -21.18
CA CYS A 1001 42.41 -21.18 -19.72
C CYS A 1001 43.54 -20.22 -19.28
N ALA A 1002 44.73 -20.33 -19.88
CA ALA A 1002 45.84 -19.43 -19.58
C ALA A 1002 45.52 -17.97 -19.95
N PHE A 1003 44.77 -17.74 -21.03
CA PHE A 1003 44.29 -16.42 -21.41
C PHE A 1003 43.32 -15.84 -20.37
N ILE A 1004 42.35 -16.63 -19.90
CA ILE A 1004 41.37 -16.21 -18.89
C ILE A 1004 42.06 -15.87 -17.55
N GLU A 1005 43.03 -16.67 -17.13
CA GLU A 1005 43.78 -16.46 -15.90
C GLU A 1005 44.67 -15.20 -15.93
N ASN A 1006 45.14 -14.77 -17.11
CA ASN A 1006 45.97 -13.57 -17.22
C ASN A 1006 45.16 -12.27 -17.19
N GLN A 1007 43.85 -12.31 -17.47
CA GLN A 1007 43.01 -11.13 -17.63
C GLN A 1007 42.14 -10.80 -16.41
N LEU A 1008 41.81 -11.78 -15.58
CA LEU A 1008 40.96 -11.59 -14.39
C LEU A 1008 41.78 -11.50 -13.09
N PRO A 1009 41.50 -10.53 -12.20
CA PRO A 1009 42.16 -10.43 -10.89
C PRO A 1009 41.78 -11.61 -10.00
N GLU A 1010 42.68 -11.99 -9.07
CA GLU A 1010 42.48 -13.11 -8.13
C GLU A 1010 41.22 -12.92 -7.25
N GLN A 1011 40.92 -11.68 -6.87
CA GLN A 1011 39.74 -11.29 -6.10
C GLN A 1011 38.91 -10.25 -6.88
N VAL A 1012 37.66 -10.63 -7.18
CA VAL A 1012 36.67 -9.80 -7.87
C VAL A 1012 35.72 -9.19 -6.82
N THR A 1013 35.80 -7.87 -6.65
CA THR A 1013 34.84 -7.11 -5.86
C THR A 1013 33.71 -6.60 -6.77
N ILE A 1014 32.54 -6.27 -6.22
CA ILE A 1014 31.44 -5.64 -6.98
C ILE A 1014 31.94 -4.42 -7.78
N GLN A 1015 32.76 -3.58 -7.16
CA GLN A 1015 33.28 -2.37 -7.81
C GLN A 1015 34.16 -2.72 -9.01
N LYS A 1016 35.14 -3.62 -8.83
CA LYS A 1016 36.02 -4.06 -9.93
C LYS A 1016 35.23 -4.77 -11.04
N PHE A 1017 34.22 -5.56 -10.68
CA PHE A 1017 33.36 -6.21 -11.66
C PHE A 1017 32.59 -5.20 -12.52
N MET A 1018 32.06 -4.15 -11.91
CA MET A 1018 31.30 -3.13 -12.63
C MET A 1018 32.18 -2.15 -13.42
N GLU A 1019 33.31 -1.73 -12.86
CA GLU A 1019 34.24 -0.76 -13.47
C GLU A 1019 35.14 -1.43 -14.53
N ASP A 1020 35.79 -2.54 -14.18
CA ASP A 1020 36.84 -3.14 -15.02
C ASP A 1020 36.27 -4.12 -16.05
N LEU A 1021 35.25 -4.93 -15.66
CA LEU A 1021 34.72 -5.99 -16.52
C LEU A 1021 33.51 -5.54 -17.36
N LEU A 1022 32.51 -4.93 -16.71
CA LEU A 1022 31.29 -4.47 -17.40
C LEU A 1022 31.43 -3.04 -17.96
N LYS A 1023 32.48 -2.30 -17.58
CA LYS A 1023 32.73 -0.90 -18.00
C LYS A 1023 31.49 0.00 -17.85
N MET A 1024 30.74 -0.19 -16.77
CA MET A 1024 29.52 0.57 -16.49
C MET A 1024 29.86 2.05 -16.22
N PRO A 1025 28.98 3.01 -16.57
CA PRO A 1025 29.21 4.42 -16.29
C PRO A 1025 29.48 4.67 -14.81
N THR A 1026 30.49 5.50 -14.50
CA THR A 1026 30.94 5.77 -13.11
C THR A 1026 29.82 6.27 -12.19
N GLN A 1027 28.89 7.07 -12.72
CA GLN A 1027 27.69 7.52 -11.98
C GLN A 1027 26.83 6.36 -11.46
N TYR A 1028 26.71 5.28 -12.24
CA TYR A 1028 25.92 4.11 -11.88
C TYR A 1028 26.63 3.29 -10.80
N VAL A 1029 27.97 3.16 -10.91
CA VAL A 1029 28.81 2.52 -9.89
C VAL A 1029 28.71 3.24 -8.53
N ASP A 1030 28.76 4.58 -8.54
CA ASP A 1030 28.66 5.38 -7.31
C ASP A 1030 27.33 5.19 -6.58
N GLN A 1031 26.21 5.08 -7.32
CA GLN A 1031 24.89 4.79 -6.74
C GLN A 1031 24.85 3.42 -6.06
N VAL A 1032 25.43 2.39 -6.69
CA VAL A 1032 25.53 1.03 -6.12
C VAL A 1032 26.36 1.07 -4.84
N MET A 1033 27.52 1.73 -4.88
CA MET A 1033 28.44 1.82 -3.74
C MET A 1033 27.84 2.61 -2.57
N TYR A 1034 27.00 3.60 -2.83
CA TYR A 1034 26.21 4.28 -1.80
C TYR A 1034 25.21 3.32 -1.12
N ALA A 1035 24.48 2.52 -1.91
CA ALA A 1035 23.52 1.54 -1.39
C ALA A 1035 24.20 0.45 -0.54
N VAL A 1036 25.36 -0.06 -0.98
CA VAL A 1036 26.19 -1.01 -0.23
C VAL A 1036 26.60 -0.42 1.12
N LYS A 1037 27.11 0.83 1.14
CA LYS A 1037 27.48 1.54 2.38
C LYS A 1037 26.26 1.75 3.31
N ALA A 1038 25.08 2.03 2.76
CA ALA A 1038 23.85 2.18 3.54
C ALA A 1038 23.39 0.85 4.17
N GLN A 1039 23.50 -0.28 3.45
CA GLN A 1039 23.22 -1.61 3.99
C GLN A 1039 24.21 -2.00 5.11
N GLN A 1040 25.50 -1.71 4.94
CA GLN A 1040 26.52 -1.96 5.97
C GLN A 1040 26.23 -1.16 7.26
N ARG A 1041 25.81 0.10 7.14
CA ARG A 1041 25.37 0.93 8.29
C ARG A 1041 24.14 0.36 9.00
N ARG A 1042 23.22 -0.27 8.27
CA ARG A 1042 22.06 -0.96 8.85
C ARG A 1042 22.46 -2.28 9.54
N ARG A 1043 23.37 -3.06 8.95
CA ARG A 1043 23.90 -4.28 9.58
C ARG A 1043 24.65 -3.95 10.88
N SER A 1044 25.50 -2.93 10.89
CA SER A 1044 26.23 -2.52 12.11
C SER A 1044 25.30 -2.04 13.22
N SER A 1045 24.24 -1.29 12.90
CA SER A 1045 23.24 -0.86 13.90
C SER A 1045 22.38 -2.01 14.46
N LEU A 1046 22.10 -3.03 13.64
CA LEU A 1046 21.42 -4.26 14.07
C LEU A 1046 22.28 -5.10 15.02
N PHE A 1047 23.59 -5.20 14.78
CA PHE A 1047 24.55 -5.86 15.68
C PHE A 1047 24.67 -5.12 17.03
N ASP A 1048 24.76 -3.79 17.02
CA ASP A 1048 24.73 -2.98 18.25
C ASP A 1048 23.43 -3.13 19.05
N SER A 1049 22.29 -3.36 18.37
CA SER A 1049 21.00 -3.62 19.04
C SER A 1049 20.92 -5.01 19.68
N LYS A 1050 21.56 -6.03 19.06
CA LYS A 1050 21.64 -7.40 19.60
C LYS A 1050 22.57 -7.48 20.80
N ASP A 1051 23.67 -6.73 20.81
CA ASP A 1051 24.57 -6.66 21.97
C ASP A 1051 23.99 -5.84 23.13
N LYS A 1052 23.18 -4.80 22.85
CA LYS A 1052 22.38 -4.12 23.90
C LYS A 1052 21.29 -5.01 24.50
N LYS A 1053 20.64 -5.87 23.72
CA LYS A 1053 19.67 -6.88 24.23
C LYS A 1053 20.31 -8.02 25.01
N ARG A 1054 21.56 -8.40 24.68
CA ARG A 1054 22.34 -9.37 25.46
C ARG A 1054 22.87 -8.78 26.78
N LYS A 1055 23.18 -7.48 26.83
CA LYS A 1055 23.58 -6.81 28.08
C LYS A 1055 22.41 -6.47 29.00
N SER A 1056 21.20 -6.25 28.49
CA SER A 1056 20.01 -5.98 29.33
C SER A 1056 19.34 -7.23 29.93
N SER A 1057 19.80 -8.44 29.58
CA SER A 1057 19.29 -9.71 30.13
C SER A 1057 20.12 -10.26 31.30
N ILE A 1058 21.17 -9.56 31.73
CA ILE A 1058 22.04 -9.94 32.86
C ILE A 1058 22.01 -8.84 33.95
N GLU A 1059 20.84 -8.41 34.39
CA GLU A 1059 20.69 -7.75 35.70
C GLU A 1059 19.33 -8.14 36.30
N ARG A 1060 19.32 -9.18 37.17
CA ARG A 1060 18.25 -9.40 38.15
C ARG A 1060 18.83 -9.21 39.55
N PRO A 1061 18.14 -8.47 40.44
CA PRO A 1061 18.62 -8.21 41.80
C PRO A 1061 18.40 -9.43 42.70
N GLN A 1062 19.43 -9.76 43.48
CA GLN A 1062 19.38 -10.77 44.53
C GLN A 1062 18.34 -10.43 45.61
N ARG A 1063 17.43 -11.37 45.91
CA ARG A 1063 16.76 -11.46 47.22
C ARG A 1063 16.71 -12.92 47.69
N TYR A 1064 17.33 -13.12 48.85
CA TYR A 1064 17.11 -14.14 49.89
C TYR A 1064 16.11 -15.27 49.61
N ARG A 1065 16.61 -16.53 49.59
CA ARG A 1065 16.08 -17.60 50.45
C ARG A 1065 17.05 -18.77 50.57
N SER A 1066 16.92 -19.41 51.73
CA SER A 1066 17.79 -20.32 52.44
C SER A 1066 17.76 -21.77 51.98
N SER A 1067 18.91 -22.44 52.19
CA SER A 1067 19.10 -23.84 52.62
C SER A 1067 18.41 -24.97 51.86
N MET A 1068 19.18 -25.76 51.10
CA MET A 1068 19.37 -27.21 51.33
C MET A 1068 20.50 -27.76 50.44
N THR A 1069 21.15 -28.81 50.94
CA THR A 1069 22.45 -29.41 50.59
C THR A 1069 22.48 -30.28 49.31
N PRO A 1070 23.68 -30.65 48.80
CA PRO A 1070 23.89 -31.20 47.45
C PRO A 1070 24.06 -32.72 47.41
N THR A 1071 23.68 -33.34 46.29
CA THR A 1071 24.08 -34.67 45.76
C THR A 1071 23.40 -34.74 44.38
N THR A 1072 23.96 -35.17 43.24
CA THR A 1072 25.07 -36.06 42.91
C THR A 1072 25.43 -35.81 41.44
N GLN A 1073 26.69 -36.04 41.07
CA GLN A 1073 27.21 -36.04 39.70
C GLN A 1073 26.52 -37.06 38.79
N ARG A 1074 26.36 -36.74 37.49
CA ARG A 1074 26.84 -37.60 36.40
C ARG A 1074 26.87 -36.90 35.04
N THR A 1075 27.97 -37.21 34.36
CA THR A 1075 28.48 -36.82 33.05
C THR A 1075 27.71 -37.44 31.89
N ALA A 1076 27.50 -36.68 30.80
CA ALA A 1076 27.46 -37.22 29.43
C ALA A 1076 27.78 -36.13 28.39
N SER A 1077 28.67 -36.49 27.48
CA SER A 1077 29.21 -35.77 26.32
C SER A 1077 28.18 -35.54 25.20
N PRO A 1078 28.40 -34.57 24.30
CA PRO A 1078 27.61 -34.41 23.10
C PRO A 1078 28.19 -35.26 21.94
N THR A 1079 27.35 -36.08 21.33
CA THR A 1079 27.60 -36.64 20.00
C THR A 1079 26.94 -35.72 18.98
N ASN A 1080 27.76 -35.15 18.10
CA ASN A 1080 27.37 -34.69 16.78
C ASN A 1080 26.68 -35.83 16.04
N ASP A 1081 25.63 -35.55 15.28
CA ASP A 1081 25.45 -36.15 13.96
C ASP A 1081 24.59 -35.25 13.06
N ILE A 1082 25.05 -35.30 11.81
CA ILE A 1082 24.72 -34.66 10.53
C ILE A 1082 23.23 -34.39 10.26
#